data_AF-A0A9W6XHQ8-F1
#
_entry.id   AF-A0A9W6XHQ8-F1
#
_cell.length_a   1.000
_cell.length_b   1.000
_cell.length_c   1.000
_cell.angle_alpha   90.00
_cell.angle_beta   90.00
_cell.angle_gamma   90.00
#
_symmetry.space_group_name_H-M   'P 1'
#
loop_
_entity.id
_entity.type
_entity.pdbx_description
1 polymer ?
#
loop_
_entity_poly.entity_id
_entity_poly.type
_entity_poly.pdbx_seq_one_letter_code
_entity_poly.pdbx_strand_id
1 'polypeptide(L)'
;MTSQRRLGGASGLRCHFPTRLAKTKYRLHSTHATPEPAHRNMLVIKPFSYVIAMLALRAASATTNNCTSWSERYQKDLEGVCVCSEATCDTIYNGHLYLSDNEAGVFSTSKAGKRMAFSTVDMETKANDAADYVIDTTTTYQSIIGFGGAFTDASAINLYLLDSGLQDILVDAYFGDDGLQYSLGRIPIGSTDFSLTIYSYNDVEGDLNMENFSIDMDKTKKIPFIQRAMSKSSRSLKLFASSWAPPAWMTTENTTINCAVKGYPGGEYWKALALYYSKFVSAYENEGIPIWAMTTQNEPTEQFSFKYWQSLRFNVTTERDFIKRDLGPIMKENHPELKIIMMDDQKDLLLDWDATLADEESAQYVSGAGVHWYKDLDFLVDTAGNFDDLETFHESYPNLFILATEACEGYLIDGIVTGAGPTLQNPTFAWQRAQIYARDIIGDLAHYASGWTDWNLVLNTTGGPTWIDNLIDSPILIDEEGGAEFYKQPMFYAMAHVAKFLPPDSVRVGLTTSSSASSSLSFVDSVAFMTPENQVVFILSNRDSSAHAITLSLSSQQLSTNITLEALSIKTIVVGEIAVNSTLSSSVGSATSSASSATETPTTPSVSSTSSSSSATSSSSAETKIPSATTSAAASSASETPEPTTPDHSSC
;
A
#
# COMPACT_ATOMS: atom_id res chain seq x y z
N MET A 1 28.30 8.94 59.31
CA MET A 1 28.77 8.06 60.42
C MET A 1 28.62 6.62 59.95
N THR A 2 29.68 6.03 59.37
CA THR A 2 30.51 4.97 59.99
C THR A 2 29.70 3.73 60.38
N SER A 3 29.83 2.61 59.65
CA SER A 3 30.75 1.46 59.97
C SER A 3 29.85 0.20 60.07
N GLN A 4 30.10 -1.03 59.61
CA GLN A 4 31.30 -1.86 59.36
C GLN A 4 30.83 -3.14 58.58
N ARG A 5 31.54 -3.63 57.54
CA ARG A 5 32.43 -4.85 57.49
C ARG A 5 31.75 -6.20 57.85
N ARG A 6 31.88 -7.34 57.13
CA ARG A 6 32.97 -8.10 56.44
C ARG A 6 32.31 -9.06 55.42
N LEU A 7 32.79 -9.27 54.19
CA LEU A 7 33.93 -10.09 53.70
C LEU A 7 33.85 -11.62 53.93
N GLY A 8 33.79 -12.34 52.80
CA GLY A 8 34.09 -13.77 52.57
C GLY A 8 33.35 -14.20 51.30
N GLY A 9 33.91 -14.86 50.29
CA GLY A 9 35.22 -15.43 49.99
C GLY A 9 35.09 -16.02 48.57
N ALA A 10 36.18 -15.99 47.80
CA ALA A 10 36.22 -16.38 46.39
C ALA A 10 36.17 -17.90 46.17
N SER A 11 35.59 -18.32 45.04
CA SER A 11 36.08 -19.47 44.27
C SER A 11 35.47 -19.46 42.87
N GLY A 12 36.31 -19.15 41.87
CA GLY A 12 36.00 -19.35 40.47
C GLY A 12 36.19 -20.80 40.04
N LEU A 13 35.44 -21.22 39.03
CA LEU A 13 35.80 -22.36 38.18
C LEU A 13 35.76 -21.92 36.72
N ARG A 14 36.96 -21.89 36.12
CA ARG A 14 37.18 -21.96 34.67
C ARG A 14 37.05 -23.43 34.26
N CYS A 15 36.31 -23.71 33.20
CA CYS A 15 36.44 -24.95 32.45
C CYS A 15 37.15 -24.65 31.12
N HIS A 16 38.17 -25.46 30.83
CA HIS A 16 38.98 -25.40 29.61
C HIS A 16 39.23 -26.82 29.11
N PHE A 17 39.51 -26.92 27.80
CA PHE A 17 40.00 -28.04 26.97
C PHE A 17 38.97 -28.87 26.19
N PRO A 18 39.36 -29.49 25.04
CA PRO A 18 40.39 -29.12 24.06
C PRO A 18 39.97 -29.27 22.58
N THR A 19 40.71 -28.62 21.68
CA THR A 19 40.80 -28.89 20.24
C THR A 19 41.82 -29.99 19.92
N ARG A 20 41.52 -30.89 18.95
CA ARG A 20 42.44 -31.36 17.86
C ARG A 20 41.83 -32.47 16.95
N LEU A 21 41.84 -32.17 15.64
CA LEU A 21 42.28 -32.95 14.46
C LEU A 21 41.77 -34.40 14.18
N ALA A 22 41.20 -34.61 12.99
CA ALA A 22 41.72 -35.55 11.98
C ALA A 22 41.14 -35.31 10.58
N LYS A 23 42.05 -35.16 9.60
CA LYS A 23 41.81 -35.20 8.15
C LYS A 23 41.96 -36.64 7.67
N THR A 24 41.08 -37.12 6.81
CA THR A 24 41.30 -38.38 6.07
C THR A 24 41.26 -38.12 4.57
N LYS A 25 42.42 -38.26 3.93
CA LYS A 25 42.62 -38.36 2.48
C LYS A 25 42.38 -39.81 2.06
N TYR A 26 41.65 -40.03 0.98
CA TYR A 26 41.78 -41.24 0.16
C TYR A 26 42.27 -40.83 -1.24
N ARG A 27 43.29 -41.54 -1.71
CA ARG A 27 43.97 -41.38 -3.01
C ARG A 27 44.15 -42.78 -3.58
N LEU A 28 43.60 -43.07 -4.76
CA LEU A 28 43.92 -44.21 -5.64
C LEU A 28 43.56 -43.76 -7.07
N HIS A 29 44.55 -43.36 -7.87
CA HIS A 29 45.24 -44.14 -8.91
C HIS A 29 44.60 -43.99 -10.30
N SER A 30 45.41 -43.39 -11.18
CA SER A 30 45.21 -43.25 -12.63
C SER A 30 45.55 -44.56 -13.34
N THR A 31 44.82 -44.89 -14.41
CA THR A 31 45.42 -45.36 -15.68
C THR A 31 44.42 -45.18 -16.83
N HIS A 32 44.94 -44.66 -17.95
CA HIS A 32 44.28 -44.54 -19.25
C HIS A 32 44.13 -45.90 -19.95
N ALA A 33 43.03 -46.10 -20.68
CA ALA A 33 43.03 -46.69 -22.03
C ALA A 33 41.65 -46.47 -22.72
N THR A 34 41.67 -45.89 -23.91
CA THR A 34 40.57 -45.79 -24.90
C THR A 34 40.21 -47.16 -25.49
N PRO A 35 38.96 -47.40 -25.98
CA PRO A 35 38.68 -47.18 -27.41
C PRO A 35 37.22 -46.80 -27.79
N GLU A 36 37.07 -46.10 -28.92
CA GLU A 36 35.85 -46.01 -29.77
C GLU A 36 35.87 -47.13 -30.86
N PRO A 37 34.84 -47.32 -31.71
CA PRO A 37 33.38 -47.26 -31.51
C PRO A 37 32.65 -48.48 -32.16
N ALA A 38 31.38 -48.73 -31.82
CA ALA A 38 30.50 -49.54 -32.67
C ALA A 38 29.01 -49.17 -32.50
N HIS A 39 28.40 -48.78 -33.62
CA HIS A 39 26.98 -48.48 -33.77
C HIS A 39 26.07 -49.68 -33.47
N ARG A 40 24.94 -49.45 -32.79
CA ARG A 40 23.68 -50.17 -33.04
C ARG A 40 22.46 -49.33 -32.64
N ASN A 41 21.50 -49.31 -33.57
CA ASN A 41 20.25 -48.55 -33.57
C ASN A 41 19.40 -48.76 -32.31
N MET A 42 18.90 -47.66 -31.73
CA MET A 42 17.83 -47.68 -30.74
C MET A 42 16.59 -46.94 -31.28
N LEU A 43 15.46 -47.63 -31.17
CA LEU A 43 14.13 -47.26 -31.61
C LEU A 43 13.67 -45.98 -30.89
N VAL A 44 13.26 -44.95 -31.65
CA VAL A 44 12.67 -43.72 -31.11
C VAL A 44 11.23 -43.99 -30.69
N ILE A 45 10.97 -44.00 -29.38
CA ILE A 45 9.62 -43.95 -28.81
C ILE A 45 9.37 -42.48 -28.41
N LYS A 46 8.31 -41.88 -28.96
CA LYS A 46 7.95 -40.45 -28.81
C LYS A 46 7.60 -40.08 -27.35
N PRO A 47 7.97 -38.89 -26.86
CA PRO A 47 7.64 -38.41 -25.52
C PRO A 47 6.29 -37.70 -25.55
N PHE A 48 5.18 -38.45 -25.47
CA PHE A 48 3.85 -37.81 -25.35
C PHE A 48 3.07 -38.29 -24.11
N SER A 49 3.55 -39.34 -23.43
CA SER A 49 2.85 -39.93 -22.28
C SER A 49 3.34 -39.46 -20.91
N TYR A 50 4.44 -38.70 -20.84
CA TYR A 50 4.96 -38.17 -19.57
C TYR A 50 4.41 -36.80 -19.17
N VAL A 51 3.95 -35.99 -20.14
CA VAL A 51 3.39 -34.66 -19.88
C VAL A 51 1.98 -34.76 -19.28
N ILE A 52 1.18 -35.73 -19.75
CA ILE A 52 -0.18 -35.97 -19.24
C ILE A 52 -0.16 -36.55 -17.82
N ALA A 53 0.83 -37.39 -17.48
CA ALA A 53 0.97 -37.93 -16.13
C ALA A 53 1.44 -36.87 -15.10
N MET A 54 2.26 -35.90 -15.51
CA MET A 54 2.65 -34.74 -14.68
C MET A 54 1.50 -33.74 -14.50
N LEU A 55 0.69 -33.51 -15.54
CA LEU A 55 -0.54 -32.69 -15.45
C LEU A 55 -1.61 -33.36 -14.58
N ALA A 56 -1.77 -34.68 -14.68
CA ALA A 56 -2.71 -35.43 -13.84
C ALA A 56 -2.25 -35.59 -12.38
N LEU A 57 -0.94 -35.57 -12.09
CA LEU A 57 -0.44 -35.58 -10.70
C LEU A 57 -0.46 -34.19 -10.03
N ARG A 58 -0.52 -33.08 -10.78
CA ARG A 58 -0.80 -31.75 -10.20
C ARG A 58 -2.28 -31.50 -9.94
N ALA A 59 -3.16 -32.26 -10.59
CA ALA A 59 -4.60 -32.30 -10.28
C ALA A 59 -4.93 -33.14 -9.03
N ALA A 60 -3.93 -33.75 -8.39
CA ALA A 60 -4.10 -34.42 -7.10
C ALA A 60 -4.16 -33.39 -5.97
N SER A 61 -5.37 -32.87 -5.74
CA SER A 61 -5.82 -32.27 -4.48
C SER A 61 -4.91 -31.21 -3.86
N ALA A 62 -4.84 -30.03 -4.48
CA ALA A 62 -4.79 -28.81 -3.67
C ALA A 62 -6.15 -28.68 -2.96
N THR A 63 -6.34 -29.42 -1.87
CA THR A 63 -7.44 -29.15 -0.95
C THR A 63 -7.19 -27.76 -0.40
N THR A 64 -7.99 -26.78 -0.83
CA THR A 64 -8.06 -25.50 -0.15
C THR A 64 -8.45 -25.79 1.29
N ASN A 65 -7.61 -25.40 2.24
CA ASN A 65 -8.04 -25.41 3.62
C ASN A 65 -9.15 -24.36 3.73
N ASN A 66 -10.33 -24.81 4.11
CA ASN A 66 -11.44 -23.89 4.34
C ASN A 66 -11.17 -23.10 5.61
N CYS A 67 -11.63 -21.85 5.63
CA CYS A 67 -11.64 -21.02 6.83
C CYS A 67 -12.25 -21.75 8.03
N THR A 68 -11.54 -21.76 9.15
CA THR A 68 -12.02 -22.24 10.45
C THR A 68 -12.17 -21.06 11.40
N SER A 69 -13.32 -20.92 12.07
CA SER A 69 -13.58 -19.85 13.03
C SER A 69 -13.19 -20.19 14.47
N TRP A 70 -12.94 -21.46 14.77
CA TRP A 70 -12.64 -21.90 16.13
C TRP A 70 -11.27 -21.40 16.60
N SER A 71 -11.24 -20.72 17.74
CA SER A 71 -10.00 -20.33 18.43
C SER A 71 -9.83 -21.10 19.73
N GLU A 72 -8.67 -21.73 19.88
CA GLU A 72 -8.24 -22.37 21.12
C GLU A 72 -7.93 -21.34 22.21
N ARG A 73 -7.43 -20.14 21.86
CA ARG A 73 -7.21 -19.07 22.86
C ARG A 73 -8.53 -18.65 23.52
N TYR A 74 -9.56 -18.41 22.72
CA TYR A 74 -10.85 -17.90 23.22
C TYR A 74 -11.88 -18.99 23.54
N GLN A 75 -11.60 -20.25 23.20
CA GLN A 75 -12.49 -21.41 23.39
C GLN A 75 -13.89 -21.18 22.79
N LYS A 76 -13.94 -20.57 21.60
CA LYS A 76 -15.17 -20.28 20.86
C LYS A 76 -14.92 -20.05 19.37
N ASP A 77 -15.99 -20.07 18.59
CA ASP A 77 -15.98 -19.56 17.23
C ASP A 77 -15.93 -18.02 17.20
N LEU A 78 -14.94 -17.49 16.50
CA LEU A 78 -14.83 -16.08 16.12
C LEU A 78 -15.57 -15.89 14.79
N GLU A 79 -16.88 -15.63 14.88
CA GLU A 79 -17.74 -15.51 13.70
C GLU A 79 -17.16 -14.51 12.69
N GLY A 80 -17.04 -14.95 11.44
CA GLY A 80 -16.52 -14.14 10.34
C GLY A 80 -15.00 -13.94 10.31
N VAL A 81 -14.26 -14.48 11.26
CA VAL A 81 -12.79 -14.46 11.29
C VAL A 81 -12.29 -15.85 10.93
N CYS A 82 -11.16 -15.92 10.23
CA CYS A 82 -10.48 -17.19 9.99
C CYS A 82 -9.26 -17.29 10.90
N VAL A 83 -9.28 -18.31 11.76
CA VAL A 83 -8.23 -18.63 12.71
C VAL A 83 -7.21 -19.53 12.03
N CYS A 84 -5.95 -19.11 12.08
CA CYS A 84 -4.81 -19.83 11.56
C CYS A 84 -3.91 -20.30 12.71
N SER A 85 -3.52 -21.57 12.66
CA SER A 85 -2.53 -22.24 13.52
C SER A 85 -1.53 -23.00 12.64
N GLU A 86 -0.50 -23.62 13.22
CA GLU A 86 0.41 -24.47 12.43
C GLU A 86 -0.31 -25.66 11.75
N ALA A 87 -1.44 -26.10 12.30
CA ALA A 87 -2.19 -27.24 11.78
C ALA A 87 -3.18 -26.87 10.67
N THR A 88 -3.70 -25.63 10.68
CA THR A 88 -4.74 -25.20 9.74
C THR A 88 -4.63 -23.70 9.50
N CYS A 89 -4.66 -23.31 8.24
CA CYS A 89 -4.86 -21.93 7.81
C CYS A 89 -5.42 -21.97 6.39
N ASP A 90 -6.39 -21.11 6.10
CA ASP A 90 -7.00 -21.03 4.78
C ASP A 90 -6.05 -20.42 3.73
N THR A 91 -6.31 -20.76 2.47
CA THR A 91 -5.55 -20.30 1.31
C THR A 91 -6.50 -19.88 0.20
N ILE A 92 -6.08 -18.96 -0.67
CA ILE A 92 -6.88 -18.51 -1.81
C ILE A 92 -6.62 -19.43 -3.01
N TYR A 93 -7.69 -20.04 -3.52
CA TYR A 93 -7.60 -20.95 -4.65
C TYR A 93 -7.25 -20.26 -5.98
N ASN A 94 -6.28 -20.80 -6.70
CA ASN A 94 -5.87 -20.33 -8.03
C ASN A 94 -6.73 -20.88 -9.19
N GLY A 95 -8.02 -21.15 -8.95
CA GLY A 95 -8.93 -21.77 -9.93
C GLY A 95 -9.14 -20.97 -11.21
N HIS A 96 -9.00 -19.64 -11.15
CA HIS A 96 -9.13 -18.76 -12.30
C HIS A 96 -8.08 -18.99 -13.40
N LEU A 97 -6.98 -19.68 -13.09
CA LEU A 97 -5.95 -20.06 -14.06
C LEU A 97 -6.35 -21.26 -14.94
N TYR A 98 -7.47 -21.91 -14.63
CA TYR A 98 -7.90 -23.16 -15.29
C TYR A 98 -9.32 -23.08 -15.87
N LEU A 99 -9.80 -21.86 -16.13
CA LEU A 99 -11.13 -21.62 -16.73
C LEU A 99 -11.15 -22.10 -18.18
N SER A 100 -12.29 -22.63 -18.63
CA SER A 100 -12.53 -22.85 -20.06
C SER A 100 -12.97 -21.56 -20.77
N ASP A 101 -12.90 -21.53 -22.10
CA ASP A 101 -13.19 -20.35 -22.92
C ASP A 101 -14.59 -19.75 -22.71
N ASN A 102 -15.55 -20.54 -22.20
CA ASN A 102 -16.93 -20.13 -21.96
C ASN A 102 -17.29 -20.09 -20.46
N GLU A 103 -16.30 -20.01 -19.57
CA GLU A 103 -16.52 -19.91 -18.13
C GLU A 103 -15.89 -18.64 -17.56
N ALA A 104 -16.54 -18.09 -16.54
CA ALA A 104 -15.95 -17.10 -15.66
C ALA A 104 -15.79 -17.68 -14.26
N GLY A 105 -14.64 -17.40 -13.63
CA GLY A 105 -14.40 -17.69 -12.22
C GLY A 105 -15.06 -16.64 -11.34
N VAL A 106 -15.68 -17.06 -10.25
CA VAL A 106 -16.36 -16.18 -9.29
C VAL A 106 -15.80 -16.46 -7.90
N PHE A 107 -15.20 -15.44 -7.29
CA PHE A 107 -14.72 -15.45 -5.91
C PHE A 107 -15.67 -14.63 -5.06
N SER A 108 -16.13 -15.17 -3.94
CA SER A 108 -17.12 -14.50 -3.08
C SER A 108 -16.69 -14.46 -1.63
N THR A 109 -16.80 -13.28 -1.02
CA THR A 109 -16.71 -13.08 0.42
C THR A 109 -18.01 -12.45 0.92
N SER A 110 -18.59 -12.92 2.02
CA SER A 110 -19.86 -12.37 2.53
C SER A 110 -19.95 -12.35 4.05
N LYS A 111 -20.82 -11.49 4.59
CA LYS A 111 -21.15 -11.47 6.03
C LYS A 111 -21.61 -12.84 6.52
N ALA A 112 -22.33 -13.57 5.66
CA ALA A 112 -22.85 -14.91 5.96
C ALA A 112 -21.76 -16.00 6.06
N GLY A 113 -20.48 -15.68 5.82
CA GLY A 113 -19.35 -16.56 6.12
C GLY A 113 -18.58 -17.08 4.90
N LYS A 114 -18.92 -16.68 3.66
CA LYS A 114 -18.07 -17.00 2.50
C LYS A 114 -16.74 -16.26 2.63
N ARG A 115 -15.62 -16.92 2.37
CA ARG A 115 -14.26 -16.35 2.43
C ARG A 115 -13.50 -16.75 1.18
N MET A 116 -13.43 -15.85 0.20
CA MET A 116 -12.87 -16.11 -1.13
C MET A 116 -13.37 -17.43 -1.76
N ALA A 117 -14.64 -17.74 -1.54
CA ALA A 117 -15.25 -18.97 -2.02
C ALA A 117 -15.31 -18.97 -3.54
N PHE A 118 -14.73 -19.98 -4.17
CA PHE A 118 -14.63 -20.10 -5.62
C PHE A 118 -15.79 -20.93 -6.21
N SER A 119 -16.32 -20.45 -7.33
CA SER A 119 -17.25 -21.15 -8.22
C SER A 119 -17.03 -20.72 -9.66
N THR A 120 -17.65 -21.40 -10.63
CA THR A 120 -17.70 -20.95 -12.02
C THR A 120 -19.13 -20.62 -12.44
N VAL A 121 -19.26 -19.75 -13.45
CA VAL A 121 -20.52 -19.49 -14.16
C VAL A 121 -20.27 -19.59 -15.67
N ASP A 122 -21.27 -20.07 -16.40
CA ASP A 122 -21.22 -20.13 -17.86
C ASP A 122 -21.34 -18.72 -18.46
N MET A 123 -20.58 -18.48 -19.52
CA MET A 123 -20.65 -17.28 -20.36
C MET A 123 -21.43 -17.60 -21.63
N GLU A 124 -22.49 -16.85 -21.91
CA GLU A 124 -23.19 -16.90 -23.19
C GLU A 124 -22.36 -16.18 -24.26
N THR A 125 -22.21 -16.79 -25.44
CA THR A 125 -21.54 -16.19 -26.61
C THR A 125 -22.44 -15.20 -27.35
N LYS A 126 -23.02 -14.26 -26.61
CA LYS A 126 -23.67 -13.07 -27.14
C LYS A 126 -23.47 -11.91 -26.16
N ALA A 127 -23.28 -10.70 -26.67
CA ALA A 127 -23.41 -9.49 -25.86
C ALA A 127 -24.87 -9.29 -25.44
N ASN A 128 -25.08 -8.59 -24.33
CA ASN A 128 -26.39 -8.13 -23.90
C ASN A 128 -26.35 -6.62 -23.63
N ASP A 129 -26.86 -5.82 -24.56
CA ASP A 129 -26.91 -4.36 -24.43
C ASP A 129 -27.92 -3.88 -23.37
N ALA A 130 -28.80 -4.77 -22.91
CA ALA A 130 -29.72 -4.54 -21.79
C ALA A 130 -29.18 -5.07 -20.46
N ALA A 131 -27.88 -5.42 -20.38
CA ALA A 131 -27.24 -5.84 -19.14
C ALA A 131 -27.23 -4.71 -18.10
N ASP A 132 -27.14 -5.10 -16.83
CA ASP A 132 -27.04 -4.15 -15.72
C ASP A 132 -25.69 -3.45 -15.73
N TYR A 133 -24.62 -4.20 -16.02
CA TYR A 133 -23.26 -3.70 -16.25
C TYR A 133 -22.75 -4.06 -17.64
N VAL A 134 -22.18 -3.08 -18.32
CA VAL A 134 -21.50 -3.25 -19.61
C VAL A 134 -20.02 -2.88 -19.44
N ILE A 135 -19.13 -3.84 -19.68
CA ILE A 135 -17.68 -3.65 -19.69
C ILE A 135 -17.22 -3.39 -21.13
N ASP A 136 -16.52 -2.27 -21.32
CA ASP A 136 -15.85 -1.90 -22.56
C ASP A 136 -14.33 -1.96 -22.38
N THR A 137 -13.73 -3.02 -22.92
CA THR A 137 -12.28 -3.22 -22.84
C THR A 137 -11.46 -2.30 -23.76
N THR A 138 -12.11 -1.52 -24.62
CA THR A 138 -11.43 -0.62 -25.57
C THR A 138 -11.19 0.77 -25.00
N THR A 139 -11.95 1.16 -23.97
CA THR A 139 -11.71 2.37 -23.18
C THR A 139 -10.82 2.02 -22.00
N THR A 140 -9.65 2.65 -21.89
CA THR A 140 -8.64 2.37 -20.86
C THR A 140 -8.30 3.61 -20.05
N TYR A 141 -7.94 3.42 -18.77
CA TYR A 141 -7.56 4.50 -17.86
C TYR A 141 -6.19 4.21 -17.21
N GLN A 142 -6.05 4.41 -15.89
CA GLN A 142 -4.80 4.22 -15.17
C GLN A 142 -4.38 2.75 -15.08
N SER A 143 -3.07 2.53 -14.93
CA SER A 143 -2.48 1.22 -14.64
C SER A 143 -2.24 1.04 -13.14
N ILE A 144 -2.39 -0.19 -12.66
CA ILE A 144 -2.16 -0.54 -11.27
C ILE A 144 -0.66 -0.63 -10.96
N ILE A 145 -0.22 0.12 -9.96
CA ILE A 145 1.10 0.04 -9.34
C ILE A 145 1.17 -1.19 -8.42
N GLY A 146 0.17 -1.37 -7.55
CA GLY A 146 0.08 -2.51 -6.63
C GLY A 146 -0.79 -2.26 -5.40
N PHE A 147 -0.87 -3.29 -4.55
CA PHE A 147 -1.61 -3.30 -3.29
C PHE A 147 -0.73 -3.86 -2.18
N GLY A 148 -0.89 -3.34 -0.97
CA GLY A 148 0.10 -3.57 0.08
C GLY A 148 -0.33 -3.23 1.50
N GLY A 149 0.66 -3.24 2.38
CA GLY A 149 0.57 -2.70 3.73
C GLY A 149 1.93 -2.17 4.22
N ALA A 150 1.97 -1.60 5.42
CA ALA A 150 3.18 -1.01 6.00
C ALA A 150 3.97 -1.98 6.90
N PHE A 151 5.29 -1.99 6.69
CA PHE A 151 6.29 -2.68 7.50
C PHE A 151 6.68 -1.82 8.72
N THR A 152 5.71 -1.51 9.57
CA THR A 152 5.93 -0.79 10.83
C THR A 152 6.74 -1.61 11.83
N ASP A 153 7.28 -0.94 12.86
CA ASP A 153 7.91 -1.64 14.00
C ASP A 153 6.90 -2.59 14.65
N ALA A 154 5.67 -2.15 14.87
CA ALA A 154 4.59 -2.98 15.42
C ALA A 154 4.34 -4.24 14.59
N SER A 155 4.23 -4.11 13.26
CA SER A 155 4.03 -5.26 12.36
C SER A 155 5.18 -6.26 12.46
N ALA A 156 6.41 -5.77 12.47
CA ALA A 156 7.58 -6.62 12.59
C ALA A 156 7.67 -7.28 13.98
N ILE A 157 7.39 -6.55 15.07
CA ILE A 157 7.36 -7.09 16.44
C ILE A 157 6.34 -8.22 16.55
N ASN A 158 5.10 -7.98 16.10
CA ASN A 158 4.01 -8.94 16.20
C ASN A 158 4.27 -10.21 15.39
N LEU A 159 4.84 -10.10 14.18
CA LEU A 159 5.25 -11.27 13.43
C LEU A 159 6.17 -12.17 14.26
N TYR A 160 7.18 -11.60 14.92
CA TYR A 160 8.15 -12.40 15.68
C TYR A 160 7.67 -12.82 17.08
N LEU A 161 6.45 -12.49 17.48
CA LEU A 161 5.80 -13.07 18.67
C LEU A 161 5.13 -14.42 18.38
N LEU A 162 4.82 -14.70 17.10
CA LEU A 162 4.28 -16.00 16.69
C LEU A 162 5.33 -17.11 16.73
N ASP A 163 4.86 -18.34 16.90
CA ASP A 163 5.66 -19.55 16.67
C ASP A 163 6.23 -19.57 15.25
N SER A 164 7.46 -20.07 15.09
CA SER A 164 8.22 -19.92 13.84
C SER A 164 7.51 -20.47 12.60
N GLY A 165 6.75 -21.56 12.73
CA GLY A 165 5.98 -22.10 11.60
C GLY A 165 4.82 -21.19 11.19
N LEU A 166 4.16 -20.57 12.17
CA LEU A 166 3.09 -19.59 11.93
C LEU A 166 3.58 -18.30 11.28
N GLN A 167 4.81 -17.88 11.59
CA GLN A 167 5.40 -16.72 10.93
C GLN A 167 5.45 -16.91 9.42
N ASP A 168 5.89 -18.07 8.94
CA ASP A 168 5.95 -18.36 7.50
C ASP A 168 4.56 -18.42 6.87
N ILE A 169 3.60 -19.04 7.55
CA ILE A 169 2.19 -19.10 7.10
C ILE A 169 1.60 -17.69 6.98
N LEU A 170 1.87 -16.80 7.93
CA LEU A 170 1.41 -15.42 7.89
C LEU A 170 2.04 -14.65 6.73
N VAL A 171 3.38 -14.74 6.55
CA VAL A 171 4.04 -14.08 5.42
C VAL A 171 3.50 -14.61 4.09
N ASP A 172 3.27 -15.93 3.97
CA ASP A 172 2.67 -16.54 2.78
C ASP A 172 1.22 -16.07 2.57
N ALA A 173 0.45 -15.83 3.62
CA ALA A 173 -0.92 -15.32 3.50
C ALA A 173 -0.96 -13.95 2.79
N TYR A 174 0.02 -13.07 3.02
CA TYR A 174 0.10 -11.79 2.32
C TYR A 174 0.81 -11.87 0.98
N PHE A 175 1.96 -12.55 0.91
CA PHE A 175 2.88 -12.42 -0.23
C PHE A 175 3.00 -13.67 -1.09
N GLY A 176 2.64 -14.85 -0.57
CA GLY A 176 2.76 -16.13 -1.26
C GLY A 176 1.74 -16.33 -2.38
N ASP A 177 1.99 -17.30 -3.26
CA ASP A 177 1.17 -17.61 -4.44
C ASP A 177 -0.27 -18.01 -4.11
N ASP A 178 -0.48 -18.64 -2.96
CA ASP A 178 -1.80 -19.03 -2.46
C ASP A 178 -2.36 -18.03 -1.42
N GLY A 179 -1.74 -16.85 -1.28
CA GLY A 179 -2.16 -15.72 -0.45
C GLY A 179 -2.70 -14.54 -1.26
N LEU A 180 -2.57 -13.32 -0.73
CA LEU A 180 -3.02 -12.08 -1.40
C LEU A 180 -2.12 -11.66 -2.56
N GLN A 181 -0.87 -12.13 -2.59
CA GLN A 181 0.17 -11.70 -3.52
C GLN A 181 0.37 -10.18 -3.55
N TYR A 182 0.48 -9.56 -2.36
CA TYR A 182 0.84 -8.16 -2.21
C TYR A 182 2.09 -7.81 -3.02
N SER A 183 2.01 -6.68 -3.72
CA SER A 183 3.02 -6.18 -4.66
C SER A 183 3.48 -4.77 -4.33
N LEU A 184 2.95 -4.18 -3.26
CA LEU A 184 3.35 -2.89 -2.73
C LEU A 184 3.64 -3.01 -1.22
N GLY A 185 4.54 -2.19 -0.69
CA GLY A 185 4.77 -2.10 0.75
C GLY A 185 5.32 -0.74 1.17
N ARG A 186 4.84 -0.23 2.30
CA ARG A 186 5.28 1.04 2.89
C ARG A 186 6.31 0.80 3.99
N ILE A 187 7.39 1.59 4.02
CA ILE A 187 8.44 1.48 5.02
C ILE A 187 8.57 2.80 5.77
N PRO A 188 8.33 2.83 7.08
CA PRO A 188 8.62 4.01 7.88
C PRO A 188 10.13 4.28 7.98
N ILE A 189 10.50 5.54 7.71
CA ILE A 189 11.85 6.07 7.95
C ILE A 189 11.92 6.53 9.41
N GLY A 190 12.52 5.70 10.25
CA GLY A 190 12.62 5.93 11.69
C GLY A 190 11.38 5.44 12.44
N SER A 191 11.11 6.06 13.58
CA SER A 191 9.99 5.71 14.44
C SER A 191 8.67 6.38 14.05
N THR A 192 7.58 5.74 14.43
CA THR A 192 6.18 6.16 14.19
C THR A 192 5.41 6.12 15.52
N ASP A 193 4.10 6.39 15.50
CA ASP A 193 3.19 6.05 16.59
C ASP A 193 3.12 4.52 16.83
N PHE A 194 3.27 3.71 15.79
CA PHE A 194 3.38 2.23 15.84
C PHE A 194 4.83 1.73 16.07
N SER A 195 5.56 2.44 16.90
CA SER A 195 6.87 2.05 17.44
C SER A 195 6.80 1.93 18.97
N LEU A 196 7.76 1.22 19.59
CA LEU A 196 7.84 1.11 21.06
C LEU A 196 8.44 2.37 21.72
N THR A 197 9.28 3.09 20.99
CA THR A 197 9.97 4.30 21.44
C THR A 197 10.18 5.25 20.27
N ILE A 198 10.36 6.53 20.56
CA ILE A 198 10.78 7.52 19.58
C ILE A 198 12.29 7.36 19.31
N TYR A 199 12.67 7.22 18.05
CA TYR A 199 14.05 7.20 17.56
C TYR A 199 14.16 7.77 16.14
N SER A 200 15.37 8.18 15.76
CA SER A 200 15.75 8.47 14.37
C SER A 200 16.97 7.62 13.97
N TYR A 201 17.40 7.68 12.72
CA TYR A 201 18.64 7.03 12.28
C TYR A 201 19.89 7.87 12.49
N ASN A 202 19.78 9.10 13.01
CA ASN A 202 20.94 9.94 13.29
C ASN A 202 20.70 10.86 14.49
N ASP A 203 20.90 10.36 15.70
CA ASP A 203 20.65 11.12 16.94
C ASP A 203 21.86 11.97 17.41
N VAL A 204 22.96 12.02 16.65
CA VAL A 204 24.14 12.84 16.98
C VAL A 204 23.87 14.31 16.61
N GLU A 205 23.72 15.16 17.62
CA GLU A 205 23.41 16.58 17.45
C GLU A 205 24.47 17.31 16.59
N GLY A 206 23.99 18.05 15.60
CA GLY A 206 24.84 18.87 14.72
C GLY A 206 25.50 18.10 13.57
N ASP A 207 25.22 16.80 13.43
CA ASP A 207 25.73 15.98 12.33
C ASP A 207 24.97 16.22 11.01
N LEU A 208 25.15 17.41 10.45
CA LEU A 208 24.54 17.84 9.19
C LEU A 208 24.99 17.01 7.97
N ASN A 209 26.14 16.32 8.08
CA ASN A 209 26.70 15.50 7.02
C ASN A 209 26.24 14.02 7.09
N MET A 210 25.44 13.66 8.09
CA MET A 210 24.94 12.29 8.30
C MET A 210 26.08 11.27 8.43
N GLU A 211 27.16 11.63 9.14
CA GLU A 211 28.33 10.77 9.38
C GLU A 211 28.02 9.60 10.33
N ASN A 212 27.08 9.79 11.25
CA ASN A 212 26.65 8.82 12.26
C ASN A 212 25.31 8.16 11.92
N PHE A 213 24.84 8.32 10.68
CA PHE A 213 23.60 7.68 10.20
C PHE A 213 23.70 6.16 10.30
N SER A 214 22.71 5.51 10.92
CA SER A 214 22.61 4.05 10.99
C SER A 214 21.17 3.53 11.06
N ILE A 215 20.90 2.49 10.27
CA ILE A 215 19.64 1.71 10.28
C ILE A 215 19.72 0.47 11.20
N ASP A 216 20.70 0.38 12.11
CA ASP A 216 20.91 -0.81 12.93
C ASP A 216 19.68 -1.23 13.75
N MET A 217 18.82 -0.28 14.12
CA MET A 217 17.54 -0.54 14.78
C MET A 217 16.63 -1.48 13.98
N ASP A 218 16.64 -1.36 12.64
CA ASP A 218 15.75 -2.11 11.76
C ASP A 218 16.27 -3.52 11.44
N LYS A 219 17.58 -3.76 11.60
CA LYS A 219 18.26 -5.00 11.19
C LYS A 219 17.77 -6.25 11.92
N THR A 220 17.11 -6.07 13.07
CA THR A 220 16.67 -7.21 13.89
C THR A 220 15.29 -7.72 13.53
N LYS A 221 14.39 -6.89 13.00
CA LYS A 221 12.99 -7.27 12.74
C LYS A 221 12.47 -6.76 11.40
N LYS A 222 12.44 -5.44 11.18
CA LYS A 222 11.88 -4.82 9.96
C LYS A 222 12.56 -5.33 8.68
N ILE A 223 13.88 -5.24 8.61
CA ILE A 223 14.64 -5.69 7.42
C ILE A 223 14.46 -7.19 7.15
N PRO A 224 14.64 -8.09 8.15
CA PRO A 224 14.35 -9.51 7.95
C PRO A 224 12.91 -9.81 7.53
N PHE A 225 11.92 -9.07 8.04
CA PHE A 225 10.52 -9.24 7.62
C PHE A 225 10.33 -8.84 6.14
N ILE A 226 10.85 -7.68 5.73
CA ILE A 226 10.78 -7.22 4.33
C ILE A 226 11.46 -8.23 3.39
N GLN A 227 12.66 -8.72 3.75
CA GLN A 227 13.38 -9.71 2.95
C GLN A 227 12.60 -11.03 2.82
N ARG A 228 11.93 -11.48 3.91
CA ARG A 228 11.04 -12.65 3.86
C ARG A 228 9.87 -12.40 2.92
N ALA A 229 9.20 -11.27 3.02
CA ALA A 229 8.10 -10.89 2.12
C ALA A 229 8.53 -10.89 0.64
N MET A 230 9.66 -10.25 0.33
CA MET A 230 10.25 -10.24 -1.01
C MET A 230 10.58 -11.66 -1.51
N SER A 231 11.04 -12.55 -0.63
CA SER A 231 11.38 -13.93 -1.00
C SER A 231 10.17 -14.82 -1.29
N LYS A 232 9.01 -14.48 -0.73
CA LYS A 232 7.75 -15.23 -0.94
C LYS A 232 6.95 -14.73 -2.15
N SER A 233 7.13 -13.47 -2.52
CA SER A 233 6.38 -12.90 -3.64
C SER A 233 6.88 -13.42 -4.98
N SER A 234 5.96 -13.92 -5.80
CA SER A 234 6.20 -14.18 -7.23
C SER A 234 6.04 -12.92 -8.08
N ARG A 235 5.55 -11.83 -7.49
CA ARG A 235 5.44 -10.51 -8.11
C ARG A 235 6.58 -9.63 -7.64
N SER A 236 6.95 -8.63 -8.46
CA SER A 236 7.89 -7.61 -8.01
C SER A 236 7.24 -6.77 -6.91
N LEU A 237 7.73 -6.89 -5.68
CA LEU A 237 7.30 -6.07 -4.54
C LEU A 237 7.94 -4.66 -4.65
N LYS A 238 7.13 -3.66 -4.99
CA LYS A 238 7.54 -2.24 -4.95
C LYS A 238 7.49 -1.77 -3.50
N LEU A 239 8.56 -1.13 -3.04
CA LEU A 239 8.64 -0.59 -1.69
C LEU A 239 8.76 0.93 -1.75
N PHE A 240 7.93 1.63 -0.99
CA PHE A 240 8.02 3.07 -0.84
C PHE A 240 8.21 3.47 0.61
N ALA A 241 8.89 4.58 0.85
CA ALA A 241 9.23 5.03 2.19
C ALA A 241 8.60 6.37 2.55
N SER A 242 8.22 6.53 3.81
CA SER A 242 7.68 7.80 4.34
C SER A 242 8.26 8.07 5.72
N SER A 243 8.50 9.35 6.02
CA SER A 243 9.09 9.81 7.28
C SER A 243 8.04 10.53 8.12
N TRP A 244 7.99 10.24 9.42
CA TRP A 244 7.11 10.94 10.36
C TRP A 244 7.76 12.18 10.94
N ALA A 245 9.04 12.09 11.28
CA ALA A 245 9.80 13.22 11.79
C ALA A 245 11.30 13.02 11.49
N PRO A 246 12.04 14.12 11.27
CA PRO A 246 13.49 14.09 11.22
C PRO A 246 14.08 13.85 12.62
N PRO A 247 15.41 13.62 12.74
CA PRO A 247 16.09 13.70 14.03
C PRO A 247 15.72 14.97 14.80
N ALA A 248 15.41 14.82 16.10
CA ALA A 248 14.89 15.93 16.92
C ALA A 248 15.81 17.16 16.92
N TRP A 249 17.12 16.97 16.88
CA TRP A 249 18.09 18.09 16.88
C TRP A 249 18.02 18.95 15.61
N MET A 250 17.38 18.49 14.54
CA MET A 250 17.13 19.24 13.31
C MET A 250 15.90 20.14 13.39
N THR A 251 15.05 19.97 14.41
CA THR A 251 13.76 20.65 14.53
C THR A 251 13.82 21.86 15.46
N THR A 252 12.88 22.78 15.27
CA THR A 252 12.58 23.80 16.26
C THR A 252 12.18 23.12 17.57
N GLU A 253 12.69 23.63 18.69
CA GLU A 253 12.36 23.12 20.03
C GLU A 253 12.88 21.71 20.37
N ASN A 254 13.67 21.09 19.48
CA ASN A 254 14.28 19.77 19.70
C ASN A 254 13.24 18.68 20.04
N THR A 255 12.14 18.67 19.30
CA THR A 255 11.02 17.74 19.45
C THR A 255 10.69 17.07 18.11
N THR A 256 10.14 15.85 18.15
CA THR A 256 9.58 15.19 16.97
C THR A 256 8.07 15.39 16.86
N ILE A 257 7.41 15.99 17.85
CA ILE A 257 5.95 16.13 17.91
C ILE A 257 5.54 17.50 17.37
N ASN A 258 4.65 17.55 16.37
CA ASN A 258 4.20 18.77 15.68
C ASN A 258 5.37 19.72 15.39
N CYS A 259 6.48 19.14 14.95
CA CYS A 259 7.74 19.85 14.86
C CYS A 259 7.87 20.58 13.51
N ALA A 260 8.80 21.53 13.43
CA ALA A 260 9.20 22.18 12.19
C ALA A 260 10.72 22.08 12.04
N VAL A 261 11.26 21.95 10.83
CA VAL A 261 12.72 21.97 10.60
C VAL A 261 13.27 23.37 10.85
N LYS A 262 14.47 23.47 11.45
CA LYS A 262 15.17 24.75 11.63
C LYS A 262 15.45 25.43 10.29
N GLY A 263 15.21 26.74 10.21
CA GLY A 263 15.54 27.55 9.03
C GLY A 263 14.47 27.43 7.94
N TYR A 264 14.91 27.29 6.69
CA TYR A 264 14.05 27.33 5.49
C TYR A 264 14.58 26.36 4.41
N PRO A 265 13.73 25.85 3.50
CA PRO A 265 14.19 25.03 2.38
C PRO A 265 15.25 25.73 1.52
N GLY A 266 16.36 25.03 1.26
CA GLY A 266 17.62 25.54 0.73
C GLY A 266 18.66 25.88 1.81
N GLY A 267 18.29 25.85 3.09
CA GLY A 267 19.17 26.01 4.24
C GLY A 267 19.83 24.71 4.69
N GLU A 268 20.79 24.81 5.63
CA GLU A 268 21.63 23.68 6.04
C GLU A 268 20.85 22.48 6.61
N TYR A 269 19.81 22.72 7.42
CA TYR A 269 19.02 21.66 8.04
C TYR A 269 18.06 20.97 7.05
N TRP A 270 17.50 21.70 6.09
CA TRP A 270 16.65 21.13 5.04
C TRP A 270 17.46 20.32 4.04
N LYS A 271 18.66 20.78 3.69
CA LYS A 271 19.62 20.00 2.90
C LYS A 271 20.07 18.74 3.64
N ALA A 272 20.32 18.84 4.95
CA ALA A 272 20.63 17.68 5.78
C ALA A 272 19.44 16.70 5.84
N LEU A 273 18.19 17.18 5.85
CA LEU A 273 17.00 16.31 5.83
C LEU A 273 16.90 15.51 4.52
N ALA A 274 17.10 16.17 3.38
CA ALA A 274 17.18 15.48 2.10
C ALA A 274 18.33 14.46 2.05
N LEU A 275 19.49 14.78 2.66
CA LEU A 275 20.60 13.83 2.78
C LEU A 275 20.26 12.65 3.70
N TYR A 276 19.56 12.87 4.81
CA TYR A 276 19.07 11.84 5.71
C TYR A 276 18.18 10.82 4.97
N TYR A 277 17.25 11.30 4.13
CA TYR A 277 16.42 10.44 3.28
C TYR A 277 17.26 9.69 2.23
N SER A 278 18.24 10.34 1.60
CA SER A 278 19.11 9.70 0.60
C SER A 278 20.00 8.62 1.21
N LYS A 279 20.46 8.81 2.47
CA LYS A 279 21.18 7.80 3.24
C LYS A 279 20.30 6.61 3.60
N PHE A 280 19.03 6.84 3.95
CA PHE A 280 18.07 5.75 4.17
C PHE A 280 17.91 4.87 2.93
N VAL A 281 17.64 5.47 1.77
CA VAL A 281 17.49 4.73 0.50
C VAL A 281 18.74 3.88 0.23
N SER A 282 19.92 4.49 0.29
CA SER A 282 21.19 3.78 0.09
C SER A 282 21.40 2.65 1.09
N ALA A 283 21.04 2.86 2.36
CA ALA A 283 21.25 1.89 3.42
C ALA A 283 20.34 0.66 3.26
N TYR A 284 19.07 0.85 2.89
CA TYR A 284 18.14 -0.25 2.62
C TYR A 284 18.52 -1.02 1.34
N GLU A 285 18.95 -0.31 0.28
CA GLU A 285 19.45 -0.95 -0.94
C GLU A 285 20.69 -1.83 -0.67
N ASN A 286 21.59 -1.39 0.22
CA ASN A 286 22.74 -2.18 0.65
C ASN A 286 22.35 -3.46 1.43
N GLU A 287 21.16 -3.50 2.01
CA GLU A 287 20.57 -4.69 2.64
C GLU A 287 19.76 -5.53 1.62
N GLY A 288 19.85 -5.21 0.33
CA GLY A 288 19.15 -5.91 -0.76
C GLY A 288 17.68 -5.53 -0.90
N ILE A 289 17.26 -4.38 -0.34
CA ILE A 289 15.89 -3.90 -0.37
C ILE A 289 15.81 -2.65 -1.27
N PRO A 290 15.42 -2.80 -2.55
CA PRO A 290 15.29 -1.66 -3.47
C PRO A 290 14.11 -0.77 -3.06
N ILE A 291 14.34 0.54 -3.05
CA ILE A 291 13.29 1.52 -2.77
C ILE A 291 12.79 2.11 -4.10
N TRP A 292 11.53 1.85 -4.41
CA TRP A 292 10.89 2.31 -5.64
C TRP A 292 10.48 3.79 -5.57
N ALA A 293 9.95 4.22 -4.43
CA ALA A 293 9.48 5.58 -4.24
C ALA A 293 9.69 6.08 -2.80
N MET A 294 9.54 7.38 -2.60
CA MET A 294 9.38 7.94 -1.27
C MET A 294 8.36 9.07 -1.28
N THR A 295 7.68 9.28 -0.16
CA THR A 295 6.86 10.45 0.04
C THR A 295 7.70 11.60 0.61
N THR A 296 7.24 12.83 0.44
CA THR A 296 7.92 14.03 0.97
C THR A 296 7.91 14.04 2.50
N GLN A 297 6.78 13.64 3.10
CA GLN A 297 6.52 13.61 4.54
C GLN A 297 5.19 12.92 4.82
N ASN A 298 5.11 12.09 5.85
CA ASN A 298 3.84 11.59 6.36
C ASN A 298 3.01 12.72 6.98
N GLU A 299 1.79 12.94 6.49
CA GLU A 299 0.78 13.85 7.04
C GLU A 299 1.35 15.23 7.44
N PRO A 300 1.88 16.01 6.49
CA PRO A 300 2.50 17.30 6.77
C PRO A 300 1.52 18.33 7.37
N THR A 301 0.20 18.13 7.25
CA THR A 301 -0.78 19.02 7.90
C THR A 301 -0.86 18.81 9.40
N GLU A 302 -1.22 19.88 10.12
CA GLU A 302 -1.54 19.76 11.53
C GLU A 302 -2.91 19.09 11.69
N GLN A 303 -2.93 17.93 12.34
CA GLN A 303 -4.17 17.22 12.64
C GLN A 303 -4.70 17.60 14.03
N PHE A 304 -6.02 17.74 14.13
CA PHE A 304 -6.69 17.88 15.42
C PHE A 304 -6.80 16.50 16.09
N SER A 305 -5.96 16.23 17.07
CA SER A 305 -5.96 14.96 17.79
C SER A 305 -5.85 15.17 19.31
N PHE A 306 -6.45 14.26 20.07
CA PHE A 306 -6.29 14.20 21.53
C PHE A 306 -4.95 13.56 21.94
N LYS A 307 -4.27 12.90 21.01
CA LYS A 307 -2.96 12.27 21.18
C LYS A 307 -2.02 12.74 20.09
N TYR A 308 -0.75 12.94 20.43
CA TYR A 308 0.23 13.42 19.47
C TYR A 308 1.40 12.45 19.37
N TRP A 309 1.89 12.29 18.15
CA TRP A 309 3.03 11.44 17.81
C TRP A 309 4.00 12.19 16.89
N GLN A 310 5.06 11.49 16.49
CA GLN A 310 6.09 12.00 15.59
C GLN A 310 5.43 12.59 14.35
N SER A 311 5.69 13.87 14.09
CA SER A 311 5.09 14.61 12.99
C SER A 311 5.91 15.85 12.67
N LEU A 312 6.34 15.96 11.41
CA LEU A 312 6.93 17.17 10.85
C LEU A 312 5.85 17.93 10.07
N ARG A 313 5.59 19.16 10.49
CA ARG A 313 4.53 19.99 9.92
C ARG A 313 5.08 20.97 8.92
N PHE A 314 4.47 21.02 7.74
CA PHE A 314 4.71 22.05 6.76
C PHE A 314 3.55 22.19 5.77
N ASN A 315 3.47 23.33 5.08
CA ASN A 315 2.43 23.61 4.10
C ASN A 315 2.92 23.35 2.66
N VAL A 316 1.99 23.48 1.72
CA VAL A 316 2.19 23.31 0.27
C VAL A 316 3.37 24.11 -0.29
N THR A 317 3.62 25.33 0.18
CA THR A 317 4.71 26.18 -0.32
C THR A 317 6.07 25.76 0.22
N THR A 318 6.10 25.25 1.45
CA THR A 318 7.32 24.68 2.04
C THR A 318 7.67 23.35 1.38
N GLU A 319 6.67 22.50 1.09
CA GLU A 319 6.89 21.25 0.34
C GLU A 319 7.47 21.54 -1.04
N ARG A 320 6.84 22.44 -1.82
CA ARG A 320 7.35 22.91 -3.11
C ARG A 320 8.81 23.34 -3.02
N ASP A 321 9.13 24.22 -2.07
CA ASP A 321 10.48 24.75 -1.92
C ASP A 321 11.48 23.67 -1.47
N PHE A 322 11.05 22.71 -0.64
CA PHE A 322 11.86 21.56 -0.22
C PHE A 322 12.18 20.61 -1.37
N ILE A 323 11.17 20.23 -2.16
CA ILE A 323 11.34 19.43 -3.38
C ILE A 323 12.32 20.11 -4.32
N LYS A 324 12.07 21.38 -4.64
CA LYS A 324 12.84 22.14 -5.61
C LYS A 324 14.30 22.40 -5.21
N ARG A 325 14.54 22.74 -3.94
CA ARG A 325 15.86 23.24 -3.48
C ARG A 325 16.74 22.17 -2.85
N ASP A 326 16.15 21.12 -2.26
CA ASP A 326 16.89 20.14 -1.48
C ASP A 326 16.59 18.70 -1.93
N LEU A 327 15.36 18.23 -1.74
CA LEU A 327 14.99 16.82 -1.91
C LEU A 327 15.14 16.34 -3.36
N GLY A 328 14.52 17.03 -4.31
CA GLY A 328 14.54 16.70 -5.73
C GLY A 328 15.96 16.63 -6.30
N PRO A 329 16.79 17.68 -6.15
CA PRO A 329 18.18 17.66 -6.61
C PRO A 329 19.01 16.51 -6.00
N ILE A 330 18.92 16.29 -4.68
CA ILE A 330 19.70 15.24 -4.00
C ILE A 330 19.25 13.84 -4.45
N MET A 331 17.95 13.60 -4.57
CA MET A 331 17.43 12.32 -5.06
C MET A 331 17.77 12.10 -6.52
N LYS A 332 17.71 13.13 -7.37
CA LYS A 332 18.08 13.00 -8.78
C LYS A 332 19.56 12.67 -8.97
N GLU A 333 20.43 13.23 -8.13
CA GLU A 333 21.88 12.96 -8.15
C GLU A 333 22.20 11.55 -7.66
N ASN A 334 21.65 11.15 -6.51
CA ASN A 334 22.05 9.92 -5.83
C ASN A 334 21.23 8.70 -6.24
N HIS A 335 19.94 8.90 -6.55
CA HIS A 335 18.92 7.86 -6.75
C HIS A 335 18.02 8.19 -7.95
N PRO A 336 18.56 8.29 -9.18
CA PRO A 336 17.90 8.93 -10.32
C PRO A 336 16.58 8.28 -10.79
N GLU A 337 16.31 7.03 -10.39
CA GLU A 337 15.11 6.27 -10.73
C GLU A 337 14.02 6.32 -9.63
N LEU A 338 14.38 6.78 -8.42
CA LEU A 338 13.47 6.91 -7.29
C LEU A 338 12.34 7.88 -7.63
N LYS A 339 11.10 7.47 -7.33
CA LYS A 339 9.92 8.33 -7.51
C LYS A 339 9.67 9.15 -6.25
N ILE A 340 9.34 10.42 -6.43
CA ILE A 340 8.88 11.30 -5.33
C ILE A 340 7.36 11.39 -5.40
N ILE A 341 6.72 11.10 -4.28
CA ILE A 341 5.28 11.21 -4.04
C ILE A 341 5.06 12.44 -3.16
N MET A 342 4.30 13.42 -3.64
CA MET A 342 3.95 14.61 -2.85
C MET A 342 2.75 14.36 -1.93
N MET A 343 2.53 15.28 -0.98
CA MET A 343 1.44 15.29 0.00
C MET A 343 1.53 14.18 1.05
N ASP A 344 1.02 12.96 0.77
CA ASP A 344 0.93 11.84 1.72
C ASP A 344 0.09 12.21 2.96
N ASP A 345 -1.12 12.74 2.70
CA ASP A 345 -2.09 13.22 3.69
C ASP A 345 -3.54 12.98 3.20
N GLN A 346 -4.53 13.45 3.94
CA GLN A 346 -5.95 13.21 3.67
C GLN A 346 -6.42 13.62 2.27
N LYS A 347 -7.27 12.79 1.65
CA LYS A 347 -7.84 13.00 0.29
C LYS A 347 -8.48 14.38 0.10
N ASP A 348 -9.17 14.91 1.12
CA ASP A 348 -9.84 16.22 1.09
C ASP A 348 -8.89 17.41 0.87
N LEU A 349 -7.58 17.21 1.05
CA LEU A 349 -6.55 18.24 0.86
C LEU A 349 -5.93 18.22 -0.53
N LEU A 350 -6.22 17.20 -1.36
CA LEU A 350 -5.50 16.95 -2.60
C LEU A 350 -5.54 18.13 -3.57
N LEU A 351 -6.72 18.75 -3.74
CA LEU A 351 -6.89 19.88 -4.65
C LEU A 351 -6.29 21.19 -4.12
N ASP A 352 -6.11 21.30 -2.80
CA ASP A 352 -5.46 22.45 -2.18
C ASP A 352 -3.92 22.36 -2.23
N TRP A 353 -3.37 21.19 -2.57
CA TRP A 353 -1.93 20.92 -2.58
C TRP A 353 -1.22 21.25 -3.90
N ASP A 354 -1.79 22.13 -4.72
CA ASP A 354 -1.36 22.41 -6.10
C ASP A 354 -0.02 23.17 -6.22
N ALA A 355 0.40 23.91 -5.19
CA ALA A 355 1.59 24.78 -5.25
C ALA A 355 2.88 24.02 -5.59
N THR A 356 2.98 22.76 -5.19
CA THR A 356 4.08 21.85 -5.52
C THR A 356 4.17 21.56 -7.02
N LEU A 357 3.03 21.54 -7.71
CA LEU A 357 2.90 21.23 -9.14
C LEU A 357 2.86 22.48 -10.03
N ALA A 358 2.40 23.61 -9.49
CA ALA A 358 2.36 24.89 -10.21
C ALA A 358 3.75 25.51 -10.47
N ASP A 359 4.79 25.07 -9.75
CA ASP A 359 6.18 25.50 -9.97
C ASP A 359 6.98 24.42 -10.71
N GLU A 360 7.33 24.68 -11.97
CA GLU A 360 8.05 23.74 -12.84
C GLU A 360 9.37 23.23 -12.23
N GLU A 361 10.07 24.05 -11.44
CA GLU A 361 11.34 23.64 -10.83
C GLU A 361 11.14 22.62 -9.70
N SER A 362 9.93 22.56 -9.12
CA SER A 362 9.48 21.50 -8.18
C SER A 362 8.85 20.32 -8.94
N ALA A 363 7.88 20.61 -9.81
CA ALA A 363 7.06 19.62 -10.51
C ALA A 363 7.88 18.60 -11.32
N GLN A 364 9.04 19.00 -11.86
CA GLN A 364 9.94 18.11 -12.60
C GLN A 364 10.45 16.90 -11.79
N TYR A 365 10.38 16.95 -10.46
CA TYR A 365 10.83 15.87 -9.58
C TYR A 365 9.67 14.98 -9.09
N VAL A 366 8.42 15.45 -9.19
CA VAL A 366 7.25 14.76 -8.66
C VAL A 366 6.76 13.73 -9.66
N SER A 367 6.45 12.53 -9.17
CA SER A 367 5.95 11.42 -10.00
C SER A 367 4.50 11.06 -9.70
N GLY A 368 4.00 11.39 -8.51
CA GLY A 368 2.62 11.13 -8.10
C GLY A 368 2.23 11.86 -6.81
N ALA A 369 0.97 11.74 -6.43
CA ALA A 369 0.43 12.25 -5.18
C ALA A 369 -0.04 11.09 -4.27
N GLY A 370 0.29 11.19 -2.98
CA GLY A 370 -0.09 10.22 -1.95
C GLY A 370 -1.30 10.72 -1.18
N VAL A 371 -2.32 9.88 -0.99
CA VAL A 371 -3.55 10.23 -0.28
C VAL A 371 -3.89 9.25 0.84
N HIS A 372 -4.50 9.75 1.92
CA HIS A 372 -4.98 9.02 3.09
C HIS A 372 -6.52 9.17 3.23
N TRP A 373 -7.13 8.33 4.07
CA TRP A 373 -8.59 8.09 4.09
C TRP A 373 -9.34 8.52 5.39
N TYR A 374 -8.65 8.95 6.45
CA TYR A 374 -9.21 9.05 7.82
C TYR A 374 -10.25 10.13 8.09
N LYS A 375 -10.42 11.12 7.23
CA LYS A 375 -11.49 12.12 7.40
C LYS A 375 -12.81 11.72 6.77
N ASP A 376 -12.80 10.65 5.98
CA ASP A 376 -13.96 10.18 5.27
C ASP A 376 -14.82 9.36 6.22
N LEU A 377 -15.91 9.98 6.70
CA LEU A 377 -16.96 9.30 7.48
C LEU A 377 -17.81 8.43 6.53
N ASP A 378 -17.16 7.58 5.74
CA ASP A 378 -17.70 6.78 4.63
C ASP A 378 -18.85 5.86 5.01
N PHE A 379 -18.99 5.59 6.31
CA PHE A 379 -20.05 4.81 6.91
C PHE A 379 -21.24 5.63 7.40
N LEU A 380 -21.13 6.97 7.46
CA LEU A 380 -22.21 7.87 7.88
C LEU A 380 -22.98 8.47 6.71
N VAL A 381 -22.32 8.69 5.58
CA VAL A 381 -22.93 9.32 4.40
C VAL A 381 -22.39 8.71 3.11
N ASP A 382 -23.29 8.33 2.20
CA ASP A 382 -22.91 7.68 0.94
C ASP A 382 -22.12 8.58 -0.03
N THR A 383 -22.08 9.90 0.23
CA THR A 383 -21.32 10.88 -0.56
C THR A 383 -19.92 11.18 0.00
N ALA A 384 -19.50 10.53 1.09
CA ALA A 384 -18.13 10.66 1.62
C ALA A 384 -17.12 9.86 0.76
N GLY A 385 -15.83 10.12 0.95
CA GLY A 385 -14.74 9.37 0.30
C GLY A 385 -13.94 10.22 -0.69
N ASN A 386 -14.40 11.45 -0.96
CA ASN A 386 -13.70 12.46 -1.76
C ASN A 386 -13.19 11.94 -3.12
N PHE A 387 -13.91 11.00 -3.74
CA PHE A 387 -13.50 10.40 -5.00
C PHE A 387 -13.51 11.40 -6.17
N ASP A 388 -14.43 12.36 -6.18
CA ASP A 388 -14.49 13.44 -7.17
C ASP A 388 -13.22 14.33 -7.16
N ASP A 389 -12.55 14.45 -6.00
CA ASP A 389 -11.30 15.20 -5.88
C ASP A 389 -10.15 14.46 -6.60
N LEU A 390 -10.15 13.13 -6.58
CA LEU A 390 -9.17 12.32 -7.31
C LEU A 390 -9.34 12.48 -8.83
N GLU A 391 -10.60 12.48 -9.31
CA GLU A 391 -10.90 12.72 -10.73
C GLU A 391 -10.49 14.13 -11.15
N THR A 392 -10.88 15.15 -10.38
CA THR A 392 -10.51 16.56 -10.64
C THR A 392 -8.99 16.77 -10.65
N PHE A 393 -8.27 16.11 -9.73
CA PHE A 393 -6.81 16.14 -9.69
C PHE A 393 -6.22 15.48 -10.94
N HIS A 394 -6.70 14.30 -11.34
CA HIS A 394 -6.23 13.62 -12.53
C HIS A 394 -6.47 14.43 -13.81
N GLU A 395 -7.63 15.08 -13.93
CA GLU A 395 -7.92 15.98 -15.06
C GLU A 395 -6.93 17.14 -15.15
N SER A 396 -6.51 17.68 -14.00
CA SER A 396 -5.55 18.78 -13.91
C SER A 396 -4.11 18.32 -14.14
N TYR A 397 -3.75 17.11 -13.69
CA TYR A 397 -2.39 16.57 -13.70
C TYR A 397 -2.33 15.12 -14.21
N PRO A 398 -2.71 14.84 -15.47
CA PRO A 398 -2.95 13.48 -15.97
C PRO A 398 -1.71 12.59 -16.06
N ASN A 399 -0.51 13.17 -15.98
CA ASN A 399 0.75 12.43 -16.04
C ASN A 399 1.23 11.93 -14.65
N LEU A 400 0.58 12.36 -13.57
CA LEU A 400 0.89 11.93 -12.21
C LEU A 400 0.00 10.75 -11.82
N PHE A 401 0.58 9.76 -11.16
CA PHE A 401 -0.23 8.72 -10.52
C PHE A 401 -0.79 9.24 -9.19
N ILE A 402 -1.97 8.75 -8.82
CA ILE A 402 -2.53 8.90 -7.48
C ILE A 402 -2.33 7.56 -6.77
N LEU A 403 -1.85 7.58 -5.53
CA LEU A 403 -1.67 6.37 -4.73
C LEU A 403 -2.29 6.57 -3.35
N ALA A 404 -3.22 5.71 -2.95
CA ALA A 404 -3.62 5.63 -1.56
C ALA A 404 -2.48 4.99 -0.75
N THR A 405 -1.75 5.83 -0.02
CA THR A 405 -0.50 5.48 0.65
C THR A 405 -0.72 4.96 2.06
N GLU A 406 -1.89 5.21 2.64
CA GLU A 406 -2.23 4.74 3.98
C GLU A 406 -3.74 4.77 4.23
N ALA A 407 -4.25 3.70 4.82
CA ALA A 407 -5.60 3.61 5.35
C ALA A 407 -5.69 2.58 6.49
N CYS A 408 -6.52 2.86 7.49
CA CYS A 408 -6.76 1.97 8.62
C CYS A 408 -8.14 2.18 9.26
N GLU A 409 -8.69 1.11 9.81
CA GLU A 409 -9.90 1.15 10.62
C GLU A 409 -9.59 1.11 12.12
N GLY A 410 -10.56 1.51 12.93
CA GLY A 410 -10.42 1.47 14.39
C GLY A 410 -9.68 2.65 15.03
N TYR A 411 -9.45 3.73 14.28
CA TYR A 411 -8.93 4.99 14.82
C TYR A 411 -10.03 5.88 15.46
N LEU A 412 -11.30 5.58 15.18
CA LEU A 412 -12.46 6.34 15.67
C LEU A 412 -12.64 6.16 17.19
N ILE A 413 -13.27 7.15 17.83
CA ILE A 413 -13.53 7.13 19.28
C ILE A 413 -14.44 5.94 19.64
N ASP A 414 -14.14 5.27 20.75
CA ASP A 414 -14.96 4.17 21.26
C ASP A 414 -16.43 4.59 21.47
N GLY A 415 -17.35 3.71 21.07
CA GLY A 415 -18.78 3.98 21.02
C GLY A 415 -19.26 4.78 19.80
N ILE A 416 -18.37 5.22 18.90
CA ILE A 416 -18.73 5.85 17.62
C ILE A 416 -18.46 4.88 16.46
N VAL A 417 -19.54 4.46 15.80
CA VAL A 417 -19.55 3.62 14.59
C VAL A 417 -18.75 2.33 14.75
N THR A 418 -17.56 2.20 14.18
CA THR A 418 -16.77 0.97 14.24
C THR A 418 -15.93 0.88 15.53
N GLY A 419 -15.82 1.98 16.30
CA GLY A 419 -15.13 2.06 17.58
C GLY A 419 -13.60 2.03 17.47
N ALA A 420 -12.92 2.26 18.60
CA ALA A 420 -11.46 2.29 18.69
C ALA A 420 -10.87 0.86 18.80
N GLY A 421 -9.71 0.63 18.19
CA GLY A 421 -8.96 -0.62 18.29
C GLY A 421 -9.65 -1.83 17.63
N PRO A 422 -9.12 -3.05 17.84
CA PRO A 422 -9.61 -4.25 17.19
C PRO A 422 -11.02 -4.67 17.62
N THR A 423 -11.79 -5.23 16.69
CA THR A 423 -13.15 -5.74 16.95
C THR A 423 -13.26 -7.25 16.68
N LEU A 424 -12.18 -7.99 16.90
CA LEU A 424 -12.02 -9.42 16.62
C LEU A 424 -13.22 -10.30 17.05
N GLN A 425 -13.84 -9.98 18.19
CA GLN A 425 -14.95 -10.76 18.75
C GLN A 425 -16.35 -10.20 18.42
N ASN A 426 -16.45 -9.14 17.60
CA ASN A 426 -17.69 -8.51 17.18
C ASN A 426 -17.87 -8.67 15.65
N PRO A 427 -18.59 -9.70 15.17
CA PRO A 427 -18.72 -9.99 13.74
C PRO A 427 -19.43 -8.88 12.95
N THR A 428 -20.23 -8.04 13.61
CA THR A 428 -20.90 -6.93 12.94
C THR A 428 -19.91 -5.82 12.58
N PHE A 429 -19.07 -5.40 13.53
CA PHE A 429 -18.05 -4.38 13.26
C PHE A 429 -16.92 -4.92 12.40
N ALA A 430 -16.49 -6.17 12.61
CA ALA A 430 -15.49 -6.80 11.75
C ALA A 430 -15.94 -6.82 10.27
N TRP A 431 -17.21 -7.13 10.00
CA TRP A 431 -17.75 -7.07 8.63
C TRP A 431 -17.90 -5.64 8.12
N GLN A 432 -18.37 -4.71 8.96
CA GLN A 432 -18.54 -3.31 8.58
C GLN A 432 -17.21 -2.68 8.13
N ARG A 433 -16.11 -2.94 8.86
CA ARG A 433 -14.75 -2.50 8.47
C ARG A 433 -14.33 -3.03 7.10
N ALA A 434 -14.66 -4.29 6.78
CA ALA A 434 -14.39 -4.84 5.45
C ALA A 434 -15.22 -4.21 4.34
N GLN A 435 -16.48 -3.83 4.61
CA GLN A 435 -17.29 -3.10 3.65
C GLN A 435 -16.74 -1.70 3.39
N ILE A 436 -16.24 -1.05 4.43
CA ILE A 436 -15.63 0.27 4.33
C ILE A 436 -14.34 0.20 3.51
N TYR A 437 -13.45 -0.75 3.80
CA TYR A 437 -12.28 -1.04 2.96
C TYR A 437 -12.68 -1.29 1.50
N ALA A 438 -13.66 -2.17 1.25
CA ALA A 438 -14.07 -2.48 -0.11
C ALA A 438 -14.64 -1.27 -0.86
N ARG A 439 -15.42 -0.42 -0.19
CA ARG A 439 -15.97 0.81 -0.77
C ARG A 439 -14.86 1.79 -1.13
N ASP A 440 -13.95 2.06 -0.21
CA ASP A 440 -12.87 3.01 -0.42
C ASP A 440 -11.93 2.54 -1.53
N ILE A 441 -11.47 1.28 -1.47
CA ILE A 441 -10.63 0.68 -2.50
C ILE A 441 -11.29 0.76 -3.89
N ILE A 442 -12.55 0.32 -4.01
CA ILE A 442 -13.25 0.32 -5.31
C ILE A 442 -13.48 1.76 -5.80
N GLY A 443 -13.84 2.68 -4.90
CA GLY A 443 -14.04 4.09 -5.20
C GLY A 443 -12.75 4.76 -5.70
N ASP A 444 -11.66 4.63 -4.96
CA ASP A 444 -10.34 5.13 -5.35
C ASP A 444 -9.91 4.60 -6.72
N LEU A 445 -10.04 3.29 -6.92
CA LEU A 445 -9.72 2.64 -8.19
C LEU A 445 -10.62 3.10 -9.34
N ALA A 446 -11.90 3.38 -9.09
CA ALA A 446 -12.81 3.94 -10.08
C ALA A 446 -12.48 5.40 -10.44
N HIS A 447 -11.70 6.10 -9.61
CA HIS A 447 -11.35 7.51 -9.77
C HIS A 447 -9.82 7.72 -9.81
N TYR A 448 -9.16 6.98 -10.69
CA TYR A 448 -7.75 7.17 -11.08
C TYR A 448 -6.66 6.81 -10.04
N ALA A 449 -7.02 6.32 -8.85
CA ALA A 449 -6.01 5.74 -7.97
C ALA A 449 -5.38 4.51 -8.63
N SER A 450 -4.05 4.43 -8.52
CA SER A 450 -3.23 3.39 -9.14
C SER A 450 -2.87 2.28 -8.16
N GLY A 451 -3.39 2.29 -6.93
CA GLY A 451 -3.08 1.31 -5.91
C GLY A 451 -3.59 1.74 -4.54
N TRP A 452 -3.51 0.84 -3.58
CA TRP A 452 -4.01 1.07 -2.22
C TRP A 452 -3.18 0.33 -1.18
N THR A 453 -2.86 1.02 -0.09
CA THR A 453 -1.93 0.53 0.95
C THR A 453 -2.60 0.56 2.31
N ASP A 454 -2.83 -0.63 2.86
CA ASP A 454 -3.26 -0.80 4.25
C ASP A 454 -2.20 -0.26 5.21
N TRP A 455 -2.59 0.02 6.45
CA TRP A 455 -1.64 0.51 7.43
C TRP A 455 -0.76 -0.59 8.03
N ASN A 456 -1.01 -1.03 9.25
CA ASN A 456 -0.18 -2.05 9.87
C ASN A 456 -0.53 -3.43 9.27
N LEU A 457 0.44 -4.10 8.64
CA LEU A 457 0.26 -5.47 8.16
C LEU A 457 -0.19 -6.42 9.28
N VAL A 458 0.31 -6.23 10.50
CA VAL A 458 0.02 -7.12 11.63
C VAL A 458 -0.04 -6.34 12.93
N LEU A 459 -1.11 -6.52 13.71
CA LEU A 459 -1.21 -6.03 15.09
C LEU A 459 -1.50 -7.18 16.06
N ASN A 460 -1.33 -6.95 17.35
CA ASN A 460 -1.83 -7.88 18.38
C ASN A 460 -3.34 -7.70 18.59
N THR A 461 -3.96 -8.55 19.40
CA THR A 461 -5.41 -8.47 19.65
C THR A 461 -5.87 -7.20 20.40
N THR A 462 -4.95 -6.34 20.84
CA THR A 462 -5.24 -5.03 21.43
C THR A 462 -5.04 -3.85 20.47
N GLY A 463 -4.47 -4.06 19.28
CA GLY A 463 -4.29 -3.02 18.27
C GLY A 463 -2.95 -2.28 18.34
N GLY A 464 -1.93 -2.90 18.93
CA GLY A 464 -0.58 -2.35 19.06
C GLY A 464 0.52 -3.35 18.67
N PRO A 465 1.77 -3.15 19.14
CA PRO A 465 2.17 -2.11 20.11
C PRO A 465 2.24 -0.71 19.51
N THR A 466 2.02 0.29 20.35
CA THR A 466 2.17 1.72 20.05
C THR A 466 2.66 2.42 21.32
N TRP A 467 3.55 3.40 21.21
CA TRP A 467 4.07 4.12 22.38
C TRP A 467 3.10 5.18 22.93
N ILE A 468 2.02 5.50 22.20
CA ILE A 468 1.00 6.50 22.59
C ILE A 468 -0.38 5.91 22.87
N ASP A 469 -0.52 4.59 22.86
CA ASP A 469 -1.80 3.90 22.99
C ASP A 469 -2.83 4.33 21.90
N ASN A 470 -2.37 4.66 20.69
CA ASN A 470 -3.24 4.93 19.53
C ASN A 470 -3.67 3.62 18.88
N LEU A 471 -4.51 2.86 19.59
CA LEU A 471 -4.89 1.52 19.18
C LEU A 471 -5.84 1.57 17.98
N ILE A 472 -5.51 0.81 16.94
CA ILE A 472 -6.32 0.66 15.73
C ILE A 472 -6.51 -0.82 15.40
N ASP A 473 -7.18 -1.12 14.30
CA ASP A 473 -7.32 -2.47 13.78
C ASP A 473 -6.34 -2.81 12.65
N SER A 474 -6.23 -4.10 12.32
CA SER A 474 -5.39 -4.62 11.22
C SER A 474 -6.08 -5.81 10.53
N PRO A 475 -5.90 -6.02 9.22
CA PRO A 475 -6.45 -7.19 8.53
C PRO A 475 -6.01 -8.53 9.12
N ILE A 476 -4.82 -8.60 9.72
CA ILE A 476 -4.38 -9.74 10.54
C ILE A 476 -4.05 -9.29 11.96
N LEU A 477 -4.61 -10.01 12.93
CA LEU A 477 -4.27 -9.91 14.35
C LEU A 477 -3.55 -11.18 14.81
N ILE A 478 -2.59 -11.09 15.72
CA ILE A 478 -1.85 -12.25 16.24
C ILE A 478 -2.19 -12.55 17.70
N ASP A 479 -2.05 -13.80 18.11
CA ASP A 479 -2.05 -14.18 19.51
C ASP A 479 -0.71 -13.77 20.17
N GLU A 480 -0.71 -12.61 20.83
CA GLU A 480 0.48 -12.09 21.50
C GLU A 480 0.83 -12.77 22.82
N GLU A 481 -0.10 -13.55 23.40
CA GLU A 481 0.11 -14.24 24.67
C GLU A 481 0.75 -15.61 24.46
N GLY A 482 0.19 -16.39 23.53
CA GLY A 482 0.59 -17.78 23.26
C GLY A 482 1.42 -17.96 22.00
N GLY A 483 1.32 -17.06 21.01
CA GLY A 483 2.01 -17.17 19.73
C GLY A 483 1.50 -18.29 18.82
N ALA A 484 0.43 -18.99 19.22
CA ALA A 484 -0.03 -20.24 18.60
C ALA A 484 -1.18 -20.06 17.60
N GLU A 485 -1.71 -18.83 17.47
CA GLU A 485 -2.77 -18.49 16.53
C GLU A 485 -2.54 -17.11 15.90
N PHE A 486 -3.08 -16.91 14.71
CA PHE A 486 -3.38 -15.58 14.18
C PHE A 486 -4.76 -15.56 13.51
N TYR A 487 -5.28 -14.37 13.30
CA TYR A 487 -6.68 -14.14 12.96
C TYR A 487 -6.77 -13.27 11.71
N LYS A 488 -7.19 -13.86 10.58
CA LYS A 488 -7.52 -13.11 9.36
C LYS A 488 -8.91 -12.54 9.47
N GLN A 489 -9.00 -11.21 9.57
CA GLN A 489 -10.26 -10.49 9.68
C GLN A 489 -10.94 -10.35 8.31
N PRO A 490 -12.25 -10.02 8.26
CA PRO A 490 -12.94 -9.70 7.02
C PRO A 490 -12.18 -8.69 6.11
N MET A 491 -11.47 -7.72 6.70
CA MET A 491 -10.63 -6.75 5.95
C MET A 491 -9.54 -7.42 5.10
N PHE A 492 -8.95 -8.53 5.56
CA PHE A 492 -7.97 -9.30 4.78
C PHE A 492 -8.58 -9.81 3.47
N TYR A 493 -9.84 -10.24 3.53
CA TYR A 493 -10.56 -10.73 2.36
C TYR A 493 -11.06 -9.60 1.46
N ALA A 494 -11.37 -8.42 2.01
CA ALA A 494 -11.62 -7.23 1.19
C ALA A 494 -10.39 -6.88 0.34
N MET A 495 -9.20 -6.88 0.95
CA MET A 495 -7.92 -6.71 0.23
C MET A 495 -7.67 -7.83 -0.79
N ALA A 496 -8.05 -9.07 -0.48
CA ALA A 496 -7.91 -10.20 -1.40
C ALA A 496 -8.62 -10.00 -2.73
N HIS A 497 -9.79 -9.35 -2.73
CA HIS A 497 -10.59 -9.14 -3.94
C HIS A 497 -9.92 -8.21 -4.96
N VAL A 498 -8.95 -7.39 -4.54
CA VAL A 498 -8.13 -6.56 -5.43
C VAL A 498 -6.72 -7.14 -5.59
N ALA A 499 -6.00 -7.35 -4.49
CA ALA A 499 -4.58 -7.66 -4.54
C ALA A 499 -4.32 -8.97 -5.29
N LYS A 500 -5.14 -9.99 -5.08
CA LYS A 500 -4.96 -11.29 -5.74
C LYS A 500 -5.17 -11.21 -7.25
N PHE A 501 -6.16 -10.45 -7.69
CA PHE A 501 -6.66 -10.51 -9.07
C PHE A 501 -6.19 -9.36 -9.96
N LEU A 502 -5.64 -8.30 -9.38
CA LEU A 502 -5.10 -7.15 -10.10
C LEU A 502 -3.58 -7.11 -9.90
N PRO A 503 -2.80 -7.93 -10.64
CA PRO A 503 -1.35 -7.80 -10.63
C PRO A 503 -0.92 -6.39 -11.10
N PRO A 504 0.32 -5.95 -10.76
CA PRO A 504 0.89 -4.74 -11.34
C PRO A 504 0.72 -4.70 -12.85
N ASP A 505 0.52 -3.50 -13.38
CA ASP A 505 0.26 -3.21 -14.79
C ASP A 505 -1.12 -3.66 -15.32
N SER A 506 -2.02 -4.12 -14.44
CA SER A 506 -3.45 -4.21 -14.78
C SER A 506 -4.01 -2.84 -15.11
N VAL A 507 -4.83 -2.71 -16.15
CA VAL A 507 -5.35 -1.43 -16.64
C VAL A 507 -6.85 -1.35 -16.37
N ARG A 508 -7.31 -0.25 -15.77
CA ARG A 508 -8.76 -0.02 -15.59
C ARG A 508 -9.42 0.15 -16.96
N VAL A 509 -10.57 -0.48 -17.16
CA VAL A 509 -11.34 -0.41 -18.41
C VAL A 509 -12.71 0.24 -18.22
N GLY A 510 -13.36 0.61 -19.32
CA GLY A 510 -14.69 1.19 -19.33
C GLY A 510 -15.72 0.29 -18.64
N LEU A 511 -16.52 0.88 -17.76
CA LEU A 511 -17.63 0.22 -17.08
C LEU A 511 -18.83 1.18 -17.07
N THR A 512 -19.99 0.70 -17.51
CA THR A 512 -21.23 1.49 -17.50
C THR A 512 -22.34 0.70 -16.83
N THR A 513 -23.02 1.33 -15.88
CA THR A 513 -24.26 0.83 -15.28
C THR A 513 -25.45 1.30 -16.10
N SER A 514 -26.35 0.39 -16.50
CA SER A 514 -27.52 0.77 -17.30
C SER A 514 -28.50 1.63 -16.50
N SER A 515 -29.20 2.55 -17.18
CA SER A 515 -30.15 3.47 -16.54
C SER A 515 -31.29 2.74 -15.80
N SER A 516 -31.64 1.53 -16.23
CA SER A 516 -32.63 0.68 -15.56
C SER A 516 -32.11 0.08 -14.25
N ALA A 517 -30.80 -0.11 -14.12
CA ALA A 517 -30.16 -0.72 -12.96
C ALA A 517 -29.58 0.31 -11.97
N SER A 518 -29.32 1.56 -12.41
CA SER A 518 -28.64 2.57 -11.60
C SER A 518 -29.31 2.84 -10.24
N SER A 519 -30.64 2.81 -10.17
CA SER A 519 -31.36 3.04 -8.91
C SER A 519 -31.40 1.82 -7.99
N SER A 520 -31.48 0.61 -8.55
CA SER A 520 -31.47 -0.63 -7.76
C SER A 520 -30.08 -1.00 -7.26
N LEU A 521 -29.03 -0.49 -7.91
CA LEU A 521 -27.63 -0.81 -7.63
C LEU A 521 -26.86 0.38 -7.02
N SER A 522 -27.55 1.38 -6.48
CA SER A 522 -26.91 2.58 -5.91
C SER A 522 -26.00 2.30 -4.70
N PHE A 523 -26.16 1.13 -4.06
CA PHE A 523 -25.32 0.64 -2.95
C PHE A 523 -24.36 -0.49 -3.37
N VAL A 524 -24.15 -0.63 -4.68
CA VAL A 524 -23.19 -1.56 -5.25
C VAL A 524 -22.02 -0.79 -5.82
N ASP A 525 -20.87 -0.88 -5.14
CA ASP A 525 -19.62 -0.30 -5.63
C ASP A 525 -19.02 -1.25 -6.66
N SER A 526 -18.50 -0.73 -7.78
CA SER A 526 -18.03 -1.58 -8.89
C SER A 526 -16.87 -0.99 -9.70
N VAL A 527 -15.96 -1.86 -10.17
CA VAL A 527 -14.83 -1.48 -11.03
C VAL A 527 -14.37 -2.66 -11.90
N ALA A 528 -13.88 -2.39 -13.10
CA ALA A 528 -13.41 -3.40 -14.05
C ALA A 528 -11.99 -3.11 -14.57
N PHE A 529 -11.24 -4.19 -14.81
CA PHE A 529 -9.84 -4.15 -15.24
C PHE A 529 -9.55 -5.20 -16.30
N MET A 530 -8.50 -4.94 -17.08
CA MET A 530 -7.81 -5.93 -17.90
C MET A 530 -6.42 -6.19 -17.32
N THR A 531 -6.06 -7.45 -17.10
CA THR A 531 -4.74 -7.83 -16.58
C THR A 531 -3.68 -7.89 -17.71
N PRO A 532 -2.38 -7.90 -17.40
CA PRO A 532 -1.32 -8.13 -18.38
C PRO A 532 -1.43 -9.47 -19.13
N GLU A 533 -2.08 -10.45 -18.51
CA GLU A 533 -2.41 -11.76 -19.11
C GLU A 533 -3.72 -11.74 -19.92
N ASN A 534 -4.24 -10.56 -20.27
CA ASN A 534 -5.49 -10.35 -21.02
C ASN A 534 -6.73 -10.98 -20.37
N GLN A 535 -6.76 -11.11 -19.04
CA GLN A 535 -7.96 -11.51 -18.31
C GLN A 535 -8.81 -10.28 -18.00
N VAL A 536 -10.13 -10.41 -18.01
CA VAL A 536 -11.03 -9.35 -17.54
C VAL A 536 -11.42 -9.64 -16.10
N VAL A 537 -11.18 -8.67 -15.22
CA VAL A 537 -11.47 -8.76 -13.79
C VAL A 537 -12.53 -7.72 -13.45
N PHE A 538 -13.67 -8.16 -12.91
CA PHE A 538 -14.76 -7.30 -12.48
C PHE A 538 -15.03 -7.50 -11.00
N ILE A 539 -14.99 -6.40 -10.24
CA ILE A 539 -15.12 -6.42 -8.79
C ILE A 539 -16.38 -5.66 -8.39
N LEU A 540 -17.16 -6.25 -7.49
CA LEU A 540 -18.44 -5.75 -7.00
C LEU A 540 -18.49 -5.84 -5.48
N SER A 541 -18.91 -4.78 -4.80
CA SER A 541 -19.21 -4.78 -3.36
C SER A 541 -20.67 -4.41 -3.14
N ASN A 542 -21.47 -5.35 -2.66
CA ASN A 542 -22.86 -5.12 -2.28
C ASN A 542 -22.96 -4.76 -0.79
N ARG A 543 -23.32 -3.50 -0.53
CA ARG A 543 -23.57 -3.00 0.83
C ARG A 543 -25.03 -3.21 1.28
N ASP A 544 -25.92 -3.65 0.41
CA ASP A 544 -27.31 -3.91 0.76
C ASP A 544 -27.49 -5.19 1.58
N SER A 545 -28.53 -5.18 2.42
CA SER A 545 -29.02 -6.36 3.11
C SER A 545 -29.81 -7.33 2.21
N SER A 546 -30.04 -6.97 0.95
CA SER A 546 -30.68 -7.81 -0.08
C SER A 546 -29.67 -8.27 -1.12
N ALA A 547 -29.92 -9.46 -1.67
CA ALA A 547 -29.18 -9.95 -2.84
C ALA A 547 -29.72 -9.32 -4.12
N HIS A 548 -28.84 -9.15 -5.11
CA HIS A 548 -29.17 -8.64 -6.44
C HIS A 548 -28.87 -9.69 -7.50
N ALA A 549 -29.78 -9.86 -8.46
CA ALA A 549 -29.49 -10.58 -9.69
C ALA A 549 -28.89 -9.59 -10.68
N ILE A 550 -27.67 -9.86 -11.15
CA ILE A 550 -26.90 -8.97 -12.01
C ILE A 550 -26.65 -9.65 -13.33
N THR A 551 -26.99 -8.96 -14.41
CA THR A 551 -26.61 -9.29 -15.77
C THR A 551 -25.35 -8.51 -16.13
N LEU A 552 -24.29 -9.22 -16.51
CA LEU A 552 -23.02 -8.66 -16.96
C LEU A 552 -22.85 -8.89 -18.47
N SER A 553 -22.35 -7.89 -19.19
CA SER A 553 -21.99 -7.98 -20.60
C SER A 553 -20.58 -7.46 -20.86
N LEU A 554 -19.77 -8.22 -21.60
CA LEU A 554 -18.50 -7.79 -22.17
C LEU A 554 -18.76 -7.54 -23.66
N SER A 555 -19.08 -6.29 -24.01
CA SER A 555 -19.63 -5.93 -25.32
C SER A 555 -18.63 -6.21 -26.45
N SER A 556 -17.37 -5.81 -26.28
CA SER A 556 -16.30 -6.04 -27.26
C SER A 556 -16.01 -7.52 -27.54
N GLN A 557 -16.36 -8.41 -26.61
CA GLN A 557 -16.12 -9.85 -26.71
C GLN A 557 -17.34 -10.66 -27.09
N GLN A 558 -18.52 -10.02 -27.19
CA GLN A 558 -19.78 -10.71 -27.40
C GLN A 558 -20.04 -11.79 -26.34
N LEU A 559 -19.74 -11.50 -25.08
CA LEU A 559 -19.98 -12.39 -23.95
C LEU A 559 -20.95 -11.76 -22.95
N SER A 560 -21.79 -12.57 -22.31
CA SER A 560 -22.62 -12.13 -21.19
C SER A 560 -22.87 -13.26 -20.20
N THR A 561 -23.19 -12.92 -18.96
CA THR A 561 -23.56 -13.90 -17.94
C THR A 561 -24.48 -13.27 -16.90
N ASN A 562 -25.15 -14.12 -16.12
CA ASN A 562 -25.95 -13.71 -14.97
C ASN A 562 -25.28 -14.22 -13.70
N ILE A 563 -25.16 -13.34 -12.71
CA ILE A 563 -24.68 -13.72 -11.38
C ILE A 563 -25.67 -13.28 -10.31
N THR A 564 -25.65 -14.00 -9.19
CA THR A 564 -26.28 -13.53 -7.96
C THR A 564 -25.22 -12.86 -7.11
N LEU A 565 -25.38 -11.58 -6.84
CA LEU A 565 -24.59 -10.81 -5.89
C LEU A 565 -25.30 -10.89 -4.52
N GLU A 566 -24.78 -11.69 -3.59
CA GLU A 566 -25.47 -11.89 -2.30
C GLU A 566 -25.51 -10.60 -1.47
N ALA A 567 -26.45 -10.53 -0.52
CA ALA A 567 -26.49 -9.47 0.47
C ALA A 567 -25.17 -9.38 1.23
N LEU A 568 -24.70 -8.15 1.50
CA LEU A 568 -23.51 -7.88 2.30
C LEU A 568 -22.33 -8.75 1.84
N SER A 569 -21.92 -8.57 0.58
CA SER A 569 -20.90 -9.42 -0.05
C SER A 569 -19.98 -8.64 -0.99
N ILE A 570 -18.79 -9.18 -1.20
CA ILE A 570 -17.81 -8.73 -2.19
C ILE A 570 -17.60 -9.88 -3.16
N LYS A 571 -17.58 -9.58 -4.45
CA LYS A 571 -17.32 -10.56 -5.51
C LYS A 571 -16.27 -10.08 -6.48
N THR A 572 -15.40 -10.99 -6.89
CA THR A 572 -14.52 -10.82 -8.04
C THR A 572 -14.89 -11.85 -9.09
N ILE A 573 -15.21 -11.38 -10.29
CA ILE A 573 -15.44 -12.19 -11.47
C ILE A 573 -14.20 -12.09 -12.35
N VAL A 574 -13.65 -13.23 -12.76
CA VAL A 574 -12.51 -13.33 -13.65
C VAL A 574 -12.94 -14.07 -14.90
N VAL A 575 -12.93 -13.40 -16.04
CA VAL A 575 -13.07 -14.02 -17.36
C VAL A 575 -11.67 -14.38 -17.85
N GLY A 576 -11.51 -15.58 -18.41
CA GLY A 576 -10.24 -16.10 -18.92
C GLY A 576 -9.61 -15.21 -20.00
N GLU A 577 -8.47 -15.66 -20.55
CA GLU A 577 -7.72 -14.91 -21.57
C GLU A 577 -8.62 -14.55 -22.77
N ILE A 578 -8.70 -13.26 -23.07
CA ILE A 578 -9.52 -12.74 -24.16
C ILE A 578 -8.63 -12.33 -25.34
N ALA A 579 -9.03 -12.69 -26.55
CA ALA A 579 -8.36 -12.23 -27.76
C ALA A 579 -8.45 -10.70 -27.89
N VAL A 580 -7.33 -10.01 -27.74
CA VAL A 580 -7.21 -8.58 -28.06
C VAL A 580 -7.24 -8.43 -29.59
N ASN A 581 -8.29 -7.82 -30.14
CA ASN A 581 -8.37 -7.56 -31.58
C ASN A 581 -7.23 -6.62 -32.00
N SER A 582 -6.18 -7.19 -32.58
CA SER A 582 -4.94 -6.52 -33.01
C SER A 582 -5.07 -5.67 -34.28
N THR A 583 -6.20 -4.97 -34.45
CA THR A 583 -6.39 -4.05 -35.59
C THR A 583 -5.92 -2.62 -35.35
N LEU A 584 -5.22 -2.34 -34.23
CA LEU A 584 -4.61 -1.03 -33.95
C LEU A 584 -3.11 -1.18 -33.63
N SER A 585 -2.35 -1.76 -34.56
CA SER A 585 -0.88 -1.66 -34.56
C SER A 585 -0.36 -1.60 -36.00
N SER A 586 -0.58 -0.46 -36.64
CA SER A 586 0.19 -0.06 -37.83
C SER A 586 0.15 1.45 -38.04
N SER A 587 0.64 2.23 -37.07
CA SER A 587 1.08 3.62 -37.33
C SER A 587 1.99 4.19 -36.23
N VAL A 588 3.02 3.44 -35.81
CA VAL A 588 4.23 4.07 -35.27
C VAL A 588 5.42 3.42 -35.95
N GLY A 589 5.93 4.10 -36.97
CA GLY A 589 7.10 3.67 -37.72
C GLY A 589 8.32 3.63 -36.81
N SER A 590 8.96 2.46 -36.78
CA SER A 590 10.28 2.24 -36.21
C SER A 590 11.31 3.13 -36.92
N ALA A 591 11.79 4.17 -36.23
CA ALA A 591 13.01 4.87 -36.61
C ALA A 591 14.17 4.26 -35.81
N THR A 592 14.78 3.22 -36.37
CA THR A 592 16.05 2.67 -35.92
C THR A 592 17.18 3.64 -36.32
N SER A 593 17.82 4.27 -35.33
CA SER A 593 19.03 5.06 -35.54
C SER A 593 20.23 4.12 -35.68
N SER A 594 20.66 3.92 -36.93
CA SER A 594 21.98 3.36 -37.22
C SER A 594 23.01 4.49 -37.20
N ALA A 595 23.96 4.39 -36.27
CA ALA A 595 25.12 5.25 -36.21
C ALA A 595 26.03 4.99 -37.43
N SER A 596 26.34 6.03 -38.19
CA SER A 596 27.51 6.04 -39.06
C SER A 596 28.22 7.38 -38.99
N SER A 597 29.53 7.27 -38.79
CA SER A 597 30.51 8.35 -38.72
C SER A 597 30.76 9.00 -40.07
N ALA A 598 30.77 10.33 -40.15
CA ALA A 598 31.66 11.06 -41.06
C ALA A 598 31.82 12.52 -40.63
N THR A 599 33.09 12.91 -40.58
CA THR A 599 33.69 14.22 -40.31
C THR A 599 33.37 15.23 -41.41
N GLU A 600 33.10 16.50 -41.06
CA GLU A 600 33.77 17.69 -41.65
C GLU A 600 33.29 19.02 -41.02
N THR A 601 34.16 20.02 -41.12
CA THR A 601 34.30 21.22 -40.27
C THR A 601 33.67 22.50 -40.92
N PRO A 602 33.85 23.75 -40.43
CA PRO A 602 32.73 24.65 -40.13
C PRO A 602 32.64 25.89 -41.04
N THR A 603 31.49 26.58 -41.04
CA THR A 603 31.40 27.97 -41.51
C THR A 603 30.33 28.76 -40.75
N THR A 604 30.80 29.76 -40.00
CA THR A 604 30.15 31.03 -39.62
C THR A 604 30.06 31.96 -40.85
N PRO A 605 29.22 33.04 -40.91
CA PRO A 605 29.24 34.13 -39.92
C PRO A 605 27.97 35.01 -39.67
N SER A 606 28.11 35.83 -38.62
CA SER A 606 27.66 37.24 -38.40
C SER A 606 26.15 37.56 -38.33
N VAL A 607 25.57 38.04 -37.20
CA VAL A 607 25.70 39.32 -36.44
C VAL A 607 24.82 40.48 -36.98
N SER A 608 23.87 40.94 -36.15
CA SER A 608 23.54 42.37 -35.83
C SER A 608 22.21 42.39 -35.02
N SER A 609 22.13 42.69 -33.71
CA SER A 609 22.30 43.94 -32.96
C SER A 609 21.30 45.07 -33.27
N THR A 610 20.42 45.39 -32.31
CA THR A 610 19.91 46.73 -31.85
C THR A 610 18.59 46.47 -31.06
N SER A 611 18.47 46.67 -29.73
CA SER A 611 18.51 47.88 -28.88
C SER A 611 17.29 48.82 -28.98
N SER A 612 16.91 49.38 -27.82
CA SER A 612 15.94 50.48 -27.54
C SER A 612 14.48 50.00 -27.39
N SER A 613 13.71 50.20 -26.32
CA SER A 613 13.58 51.15 -25.19
C SER A 613 12.19 51.80 -25.23
N SER A 614 11.58 51.84 -24.04
CA SER A 614 10.73 52.91 -23.48
C SER A 614 9.28 53.14 -23.93
N SER A 615 8.49 53.32 -22.86
CA SER A 615 7.44 54.34 -22.60
C SER A 615 5.98 54.09 -23.02
N ALA A 616 5.21 53.69 -22.01
CA ALA A 616 3.99 54.31 -21.44
C ALA A 616 3.25 55.44 -22.19
N THR A 617 1.93 55.32 -22.25
CA THR A 617 0.85 56.34 -22.03
C THR A 617 -0.50 55.65 -22.41
N SER A 618 -1.53 55.46 -21.58
CA SER A 618 -2.40 56.33 -20.74
C SER A 618 -3.80 56.53 -21.35
N SER A 619 -4.82 56.59 -20.48
CA SER A 619 -6.23 57.07 -20.65
C SER A 619 -7.24 56.09 -21.30
N SER A 620 -8.51 55.96 -20.89
CA SER A 620 -9.40 56.57 -19.88
C SER A 620 -10.73 55.76 -19.88
N SER A 621 -11.27 55.29 -18.75
CA SER A 621 -12.32 55.88 -17.88
C SER A 621 -13.79 55.75 -18.35
N ALA A 622 -14.63 55.09 -17.53
CA ALA A 622 -16.02 55.45 -17.13
C ALA A 622 -16.56 54.38 -16.13
N GLU A 623 -16.54 54.63 -14.81
CA GLU A 623 -17.68 55.00 -13.93
C GLU A 623 -18.93 54.10 -14.07
N THR A 624 -19.53 53.57 -12.99
CA THR A 624 -20.47 54.33 -12.13
C THR A 624 -20.85 53.61 -10.81
N LYS A 625 -20.67 54.34 -9.69
CA LYS A 625 -21.40 54.50 -8.40
C LYS A 625 -21.98 53.34 -7.54
N ILE A 626 -21.64 53.50 -6.26
CA ILE A 626 -22.22 53.06 -4.97
C ILE A 626 -23.59 53.75 -4.68
N PRO A 627 -24.41 53.31 -3.69
CA PRO A 627 -24.26 53.88 -2.33
C PRO A 627 -24.48 52.92 -1.13
N SER A 628 -23.79 53.26 -0.04
CA SER A 628 -23.95 52.93 1.40
C SER A 628 -25.31 53.42 1.97
N ALA A 629 -25.82 53.19 3.19
CA ALA A 629 -25.41 52.69 4.53
C ALA A 629 -26.74 52.23 5.23
N THR A 630 -26.83 51.60 6.42
CA THR A 630 -26.61 52.19 7.77
C THR A 630 -26.91 51.16 8.86
N THR A 631 -26.31 51.39 10.03
CA THR A 631 -26.25 50.69 11.34
C THR A 631 -27.54 50.59 12.18
N SER A 632 -27.56 49.64 13.13
CA SER A 632 -28.14 49.85 14.48
C SER A 632 -27.53 48.89 15.53
N ALA A 633 -27.30 49.41 16.74
CA ALA A 633 -26.71 48.75 17.90
C ALA A 633 -27.63 48.85 19.15
N ALA A 634 -27.53 47.88 20.09
CA ALA A 634 -27.77 47.97 21.56
C ALA A 634 -27.53 46.55 22.18
N ALA A 635 -26.55 46.32 23.09
CA ALA A 635 -26.55 46.43 24.58
C ALA A 635 -27.67 45.60 25.26
N SER A 636 -27.55 44.78 26.32
CA SER A 636 -26.59 44.45 27.43
C SER A 636 -27.08 43.11 28.06
N SER A 637 -26.33 42.25 28.76
CA SER A 637 -25.94 42.38 30.18
C SER A 637 -25.14 41.14 30.65
N ALA A 638 -24.31 41.34 31.69
CA ALA A 638 -23.43 40.37 32.33
C ALA A 638 -24.11 39.50 33.42
N SER A 639 -23.56 38.31 33.68
CA SER A 639 -23.56 37.67 35.01
C SER A 639 -22.43 36.64 35.13
N GLU A 640 -21.88 36.56 36.33
CA GLU A 640 -20.64 35.94 36.80
C GLU A 640 -20.63 34.38 36.86
N THR A 641 -19.40 33.83 36.79
CA THR A 641 -18.76 32.58 37.32
C THR A 641 -19.59 31.56 38.15
N PRO A 642 -19.23 30.24 38.18
CA PRO A 642 -17.87 29.76 38.55
C PRO A 642 -17.33 28.44 37.95
N GLU A 643 -16.03 28.23 38.23
CA GLU A 643 -15.19 27.02 38.06
C GLU A 643 -15.85 25.71 38.51
N PRO A 644 -15.46 24.55 37.92
CA PRO A 644 -15.57 23.26 38.57
C PRO A 644 -14.23 22.82 39.16
N THR A 645 -14.28 22.59 40.46
CA THR A 645 -13.28 21.96 41.31
C THR A 645 -13.02 20.49 40.97
N THR A 646 -11.76 20.09 41.13
CA THR A 646 -11.26 18.72 41.27
C THR A 646 -11.99 17.91 42.35
N PRO A 647 -12.19 16.60 42.17
CA PRO A 647 -12.34 15.66 43.26
C PRO A 647 -11.06 14.84 43.47
N ASP A 648 -10.53 14.97 44.68
CA ASP A 648 -9.57 14.07 45.30
C ASP A 648 -10.34 12.86 45.84
N HIS A 649 -9.95 11.64 45.46
CA HIS A 649 -10.39 10.42 46.12
C HIS A 649 -9.19 9.51 46.38
N SER A 650 -8.72 9.60 47.62
CA SER A 650 -8.00 8.56 48.33
C SER A 650 -8.89 7.32 48.49
N SER A 651 -8.42 6.18 47.99
CA SER A 651 -8.45 4.84 48.63
C SER A 651 -8.36 3.72 47.58
N CYS A 652 -7.13 3.27 47.30
CA CYS A 652 -6.68 1.87 47.21
C CYS A 652 -5.22 1.84 46.76
#